data_AF-A0AAD7TBA8-F1
#
_entry.id   AF-A0AAD7TBA8-F1
#
_cell.length_a   1.000
_cell.length_b   1.000
_cell.length_c   1.000
_cell.angle_alpha   90.00
_cell.angle_beta   90.00
_cell.angle_gamma   90.00
#
_symmetry.space_group_name_H-M   'P 1'
#
loop_
_entity.id
_entity.type
_entity.pdbx_description
1 polymer ?
#
loop_
_entity_poly.entity_id
_entity_poly.type
_entity_poly.pdbx_seq_one_letter_code
_entity_poly.pdbx_strand_id
1 'polypeptide(L)'
;MMVWSITYHSWPTFVLLLWACLIWMLRVRRHVAMLCSPFILLYGLSLCSLQYVWAMELEPELPRHWGTVSLRQLGLLHAPHPCLRLGAMLLYTLTFWLLLRQSVKDNFSGKKTIASPLLEVTTGESSRRNKSVLAVLGRTVMGCYAKYWIYVCGGMFIMVSFTGKLVGYKIVYMVLFLLCLCLYQVYYSLWRRLLKPFWWLVVAYTMLVLIAIYTFQFEDFPGYWKNFTGFKEQSIVYVGLETFELSELFISILIPGFFLLACILQLHYFHHRFMRITDLEHVTPIHRKKSVPKSEAQRATDGVGVEEENLDTDLGDYQSEDEEVMPSKWGLVMARLVVLFWKFSAILTQVQVFLWRVMELHILKLVAFFITWVALGEPSVMNLVLVVLWAFAMPYPRFRHMASCLSTVWVCIIIVCKMLYQLSIVNPMDYSSTCSVPFPNKTNLERSEILNSTLYKEPIDPANWFGFRKDATVLGYSQNHLLVLMLLVLEATVYRHQAHHYQQHQRSPPPIPALFPHATRDNLDQGLLSFLKYLLNYCFYKFGLEICFLMTVNVIGQRMNFLVIIHSCWLVVILTRRRRSAIAKIWPKYCLFLGLFVFYQYMLCVGMPPALCIDYPWRWNAPVTINSALIKWIYLPDFYSVPNTKDLMADFLLLMCASQQWKVFEDEQKEEWMVLAGENRDEPNPMKDRPINPVPNFINCRCYLDMAKVLVFRYLFWLVLAVVFMTGATRVSFFGLGYLLACFYFLLFGRELLTRSSRSRLMLWDCLIMYNVAVIISKNMLSVLSCVFVEQMQARFCWVIQLFSLACTIKGYYDPKAVGGQDCVLPMEEAGIIWDSICFFFLLLERRVFLSFYFLHVKADLQASARQASRGFELFRASIVKSMRFHKETEQKSLSQLKRSMEHIRAKQRKHRDGQKASDSGEEESPEAGENVKTAKQKKKWWRPWLDHATVLHSGDYYLFESDSEEEDELQSEEQKPPKQSAFQLAYQAWVSNAKMALKDRQRHQERCRASIAPRSQAMGSKRNSILRRVLYRKRRKKRIQGGVTSCRGSWMS
;
A
#
# COMPACT_ATOMS: atom_id res chain seq x y z
N MET A 1 4.87 -23.33 -47.95
CA MET A 1 4.46 -24.73 -47.63
C MET A 1 3.20 -24.74 -46.79
N MET A 2 3.24 -24.41 -45.48
CA MET A 2 2.06 -24.44 -44.59
C MET A 2 0.88 -23.59 -45.08
N VAL A 3 1.11 -22.36 -45.54
CA VAL A 3 0.02 -21.50 -46.05
C VAL A 3 -0.61 -22.08 -47.32
N TRP A 4 0.20 -22.63 -48.23
CA TRP A 4 -0.28 -23.28 -49.46
C TRP A 4 -1.23 -24.43 -49.11
N SER A 5 -0.85 -25.30 -48.17
CA SER A 5 -1.68 -26.45 -47.80
C SER A 5 -3.01 -26.09 -47.15
N ILE A 6 -3.12 -24.89 -46.57
CA ILE A 6 -4.36 -24.40 -45.95
C ILE A 6 -5.24 -23.69 -46.99
N THR A 7 -4.65 -22.87 -47.87
CA THR A 7 -5.41 -22.14 -48.90
C THR A 7 -5.95 -23.07 -49.99
N TYR A 8 -5.23 -24.14 -50.30
CA TYR A 8 -5.62 -25.16 -51.25
C TYR A 8 -5.64 -26.52 -50.56
N HIS A 9 -6.74 -26.82 -49.87
CA HIS A 9 -6.93 -28.08 -49.17
C HIS A 9 -7.00 -29.25 -50.17
N SER A 10 -6.07 -30.21 -50.04
CA SER A 10 -6.04 -31.45 -50.82
C SER A 10 -5.07 -32.48 -50.24
N TRP A 11 -5.21 -33.74 -50.64
CA TRP A 11 -4.28 -34.81 -50.23
C TRP A 11 -2.81 -34.55 -50.63
N PRO A 12 -2.49 -34.04 -51.84
CA PRO A 12 -1.11 -33.69 -52.18
C PRO A 12 -0.57 -32.51 -51.35
N THR A 13 -1.39 -31.50 -51.06
CA THR A 13 -0.92 -30.37 -50.25
C THR A 13 -0.81 -30.73 -48.76
N PHE A 14 -1.49 -31.77 -48.28
CA PHE A 14 -1.24 -32.37 -46.95
C PHE A 14 0.21 -32.81 -46.76
N VAL A 15 0.83 -33.36 -47.80
CA VAL A 15 2.26 -33.75 -47.76
C VAL A 15 3.13 -32.52 -47.50
N LEU A 16 2.84 -31.37 -48.12
CA LEU A 16 3.55 -30.11 -47.86
C LEU A 16 3.36 -29.62 -46.42
N LEU A 17 2.19 -29.85 -45.81
CA LEU A 17 1.93 -29.52 -44.41
C LEU A 17 2.76 -30.40 -43.47
N LEU A 18 2.72 -31.72 -43.66
CA LEU A 18 3.52 -32.66 -42.87
C LEU A 18 5.02 -32.37 -43.00
N TRP A 19 5.49 -32.09 -44.23
CA TRP A 19 6.89 -31.76 -44.47
C TRP A 19 7.30 -30.45 -43.78
N ALA A 20 6.44 -29.44 -43.81
CA ALA A 20 6.68 -28.19 -43.08
C ALA A 20 6.78 -28.44 -41.56
N CYS A 21 5.88 -29.26 -41.01
CA CYS A 21 5.87 -29.58 -39.59
C CYS A 21 7.08 -30.43 -39.17
N LEU A 22 7.52 -31.38 -39.99
CA LEU A 22 8.75 -32.16 -39.77
C LEU A 22 9.99 -31.26 -39.78
N ILE A 23 10.11 -30.35 -40.76
CA ILE A 23 11.21 -29.36 -40.80
C ILE A 23 11.21 -28.52 -39.52
N TRP A 24 10.05 -28.18 -38.97
CA TRP A 24 9.96 -27.40 -37.74
C TRP A 24 10.49 -28.12 -36.51
N MET A 25 10.29 -29.44 -36.40
CA MET A 25 10.78 -30.23 -35.26
C MET A 25 12.30 -30.33 -35.19
N LEU A 26 12.98 -30.22 -36.34
CA LEU A 26 14.43 -30.41 -36.41
C LEU A 26 15.19 -29.23 -35.80
N ARG A 27 16.36 -29.53 -35.21
CA ARG A 27 17.24 -28.50 -34.65
C ARG A 27 17.94 -27.69 -35.75
N VAL A 28 18.35 -28.34 -36.83
CA VAL A 28 19.11 -27.74 -37.95
C VAL A 28 18.19 -27.43 -39.14
N ARG A 29 17.13 -26.67 -38.90
CA ARG A 29 16.04 -26.44 -39.88
C ARG A 29 16.53 -25.82 -41.18
N ARG A 30 17.45 -24.84 -41.09
CA ARG A 30 18.01 -24.18 -42.29
C ARG A 30 18.69 -25.20 -43.18
N HIS A 31 19.62 -25.99 -42.64
CA HIS A 31 20.36 -26.98 -43.42
C HIS A 31 19.42 -27.98 -44.10
N VAL A 32 18.44 -28.52 -43.36
CA VAL A 32 17.48 -29.48 -43.90
C VAL A 32 16.55 -28.84 -44.93
N ALA A 33 16.09 -27.60 -44.70
CA ALA A 33 15.30 -26.87 -45.69
C ALA A 33 16.08 -26.59 -46.97
N MET A 34 17.38 -26.28 -46.88
CA MET A 34 18.25 -26.13 -48.04
C MET A 34 18.41 -27.46 -48.80
N LEU A 35 18.65 -28.56 -48.07
CA LEU A 35 18.80 -29.90 -48.65
C LEU A 35 17.52 -30.38 -49.35
N CYS A 36 16.35 -30.10 -48.76
CA CYS A 36 15.06 -30.48 -49.30
C CYS A 36 14.54 -29.50 -50.38
N SER A 37 15.15 -28.33 -50.54
CA SER A 37 14.68 -27.29 -51.46
C SER A 37 14.47 -27.73 -52.92
N PRO A 38 15.35 -28.54 -53.57
CA PRO A 38 15.11 -29.00 -54.94
C PRO A 38 13.88 -29.92 -55.03
N PHE A 39 13.70 -30.81 -54.06
CA PHE A 39 12.55 -31.72 -54.02
C PHE A 39 11.24 -30.98 -53.78
N ILE A 40 11.25 -29.99 -52.87
CA ILE A 40 10.06 -29.16 -52.59
C ILE A 40 9.67 -28.32 -53.80
N LEU A 41 10.65 -27.75 -54.52
CA LEU A 41 10.38 -26.99 -55.73
C LEU A 41 9.83 -27.88 -56.85
N LEU A 42 10.45 -29.04 -57.09
CA LEU A 42 9.99 -30.01 -58.08
C LEU A 42 8.53 -30.41 -57.78
N TYR A 43 8.24 -30.77 -56.52
CA TYR A 43 6.89 -31.12 -56.09
C TYR A 43 5.89 -29.98 -56.28
N GLY A 44 6.27 -28.74 -55.91
CA GLY A 44 5.43 -27.56 -56.11
C GLY A 44 5.14 -27.25 -57.58
N LEU A 45 6.14 -27.42 -58.46
CA LEU A 45 5.97 -27.26 -59.91
C LEU A 45 5.05 -28.35 -60.48
N SER A 46 5.22 -29.61 -60.07
CA SER A 46 4.32 -30.71 -60.46
C SER A 46 2.88 -30.43 -60.06
N LEU A 47 2.63 -29.89 -58.86
CA LEU A 47 1.28 -29.49 -58.43
C LEU A 47 0.72 -28.33 -59.28
N CYS A 48 1.53 -27.32 -59.59
CA CYS A 48 1.11 -26.21 -60.47
C CYS A 48 0.80 -26.70 -61.88
N SER A 49 1.61 -27.60 -62.45
CA SER A 49 1.37 -28.22 -63.76
C SER A 49 0.07 -29.03 -63.76
N LEU A 50 -0.16 -29.84 -62.71
CA LEU A 50 -1.38 -30.62 -62.57
C LEU A 50 -2.63 -29.71 -62.47
N GLN A 51 -2.54 -28.62 -61.70
CA GLN A 51 -3.61 -27.63 -61.59
C GLN A 51 -3.82 -26.85 -62.90
N TYR A 52 -2.77 -26.56 -63.65
CA TYR A 52 -2.83 -25.88 -64.94
C TYR A 52 -3.59 -26.71 -65.98
N VAL A 53 -3.31 -28.02 -66.05
CA VAL A 53 -4.03 -28.95 -66.94
C VAL A 53 -5.52 -28.99 -66.60
N TRP A 54 -5.86 -29.10 -65.31
CA TRP A 54 -7.27 -29.13 -64.85
C TRP A 54 -8.00 -27.78 -64.87
N ALA A 55 -7.26 -26.69 -65.09
CA ALA A 55 -7.79 -25.34 -65.24
C ALA A 55 -8.14 -25.01 -66.70
N MET A 56 -7.72 -25.81 -67.68
CA MET A 56 -8.16 -25.68 -69.06
C MET A 56 -9.62 -26.12 -69.21
N GLU A 57 -10.34 -25.47 -70.13
CA GLU A 57 -11.77 -25.65 -70.36
C GLU A 57 -12.03 -26.92 -71.23
N LEU A 58 -11.64 -28.10 -70.73
CA LEU A 58 -11.86 -29.41 -71.35
C LEU A 58 -13.01 -30.17 -70.65
N GLU A 59 -14.19 -29.55 -70.56
CA GLU A 59 -15.35 -30.10 -69.82
C GLU A 59 -15.79 -31.53 -70.17
N PRO A 60 -15.67 -32.06 -71.41
CA PRO A 60 -16.14 -33.40 -71.73
C PRO A 60 -15.14 -34.55 -71.52
N GLU A 61 -13.83 -34.28 -71.32
CA GLU A 61 -12.80 -35.35 -71.34
C GLU A 61 -12.24 -35.72 -69.95
N LEU A 62 -12.51 -34.93 -68.92
CA LEU A 62 -11.92 -35.11 -67.59
C LEU A 62 -12.91 -35.81 -66.63
N PRO A 63 -12.58 -37.02 -66.12
CA PRO A 63 -13.43 -37.71 -65.17
C PRO A 63 -13.58 -36.87 -63.88
N ARG A 64 -14.78 -36.86 -63.29
CA ARG A 64 -15.03 -36.24 -61.98
C ARG A 64 -14.79 -37.20 -60.82
N HIS A 65 -14.76 -38.51 -61.09
CA HIS A 65 -14.51 -39.58 -60.13
C HIS A 65 -13.47 -40.57 -60.66
N TRP A 66 -12.56 -41.02 -59.79
CA TRP A 66 -11.70 -42.18 -60.01
C TRP A 66 -12.20 -43.28 -59.07
N GLY A 67 -12.94 -44.27 -59.60
CA GLY A 67 -13.52 -45.34 -58.77
C GLY A 67 -14.41 -44.78 -57.64
N THR A 68 -14.06 -45.06 -56.39
CA THR A 68 -14.77 -44.59 -55.18
C THR A 68 -14.31 -43.22 -54.66
N VAL A 69 -13.23 -42.63 -55.19
CA VAL A 69 -12.64 -41.38 -54.68
C VAL A 69 -12.97 -40.21 -55.62
N SER A 70 -13.48 -39.11 -55.06
CA SER A 70 -13.78 -37.89 -55.83
C SER A 70 -12.49 -37.13 -56.18
N LEU A 71 -12.31 -36.75 -57.45
CA LEU A 71 -11.11 -36.00 -57.91
C LEU A 71 -11.03 -34.60 -57.29
N ARG A 72 -12.16 -34.10 -56.75
CA ARG A 72 -12.25 -32.92 -55.89
C ARG A 72 -11.29 -32.99 -54.68
N GLN A 73 -11.12 -34.17 -54.05
CA GLN A 73 -10.25 -34.34 -52.89
C GLN A 73 -8.74 -34.31 -53.22
N LEU A 74 -8.36 -34.53 -54.49
CA LEU A 74 -7.00 -34.31 -54.97
C LEU A 74 -6.68 -32.82 -55.20
N GLY A 75 -7.64 -31.92 -54.98
CA GLY A 75 -7.49 -30.48 -55.21
C GLY A 75 -7.78 -30.04 -56.65
N LEU A 76 -8.14 -31.00 -57.51
CA LEU A 76 -8.46 -30.82 -58.94
C LEU A 76 -9.89 -30.30 -59.08
N LEU A 77 -10.04 -29.02 -58.73
CA LEU A 77 -11.28 -28.27 -58.74
C LEU A 77 -11.22 -27.18 -59.82
N HIS A 78 -12.25 -27.11 -60.66
CA HIS A 78 -12.43 -25.99 -61.57
C HIS A 78 -12.82 -24.74 -60.77
N ALA A 79 -12.00 -23.69 -60.84
CA ALA A 79 -12.20 -22.45 -60.07
C ALA A 79 -12.88 -21.39 -60.95
N PRO A 80 -13.78 -20.56 -60.41
CA PRO A 80 -14.44 -19.49 -61.18
C PRO A 80 -13.46 -18.46 -61.76
N HIS A 81 -12.28 -18.31 -61.15
CA HIS A 81 -11.16 -17.51 -61.67
C HIS A 81 -9.86 -18.33 -61.71
N PRO A 82 -9.61 -19.10 -62.78
CA PRO A 82 -8.44 -19.98 -62.89
C PRO A 82 -7.11 -19.21 -62.84
N CYS A 83 -7.03 -18.06 -63.51
CA CYS A 83 -5.82 -17.24 -63.57
C CYS A 83 -5.39 -16.69 -62.20
N LEU A 84 -6.35 -16.26 -61.36
CA LEU A 84 -6.06 -15.77 -60.01
C LEU A 84 -5.56 -16.88 -59.10
N ARG A 85 -6.19 -18.06 -59.17
CA ARG A 85 -5.79 -19.24 -58.38
C ARG A 85 -4.40 -19.72 -58.76
N LEU A 86 -4.13 -19.86 -60.06
CA LEU A 86 -2.82 -20.27 -60.58
C LEU A 86 -1.75 -19.22 -60.25
N GLY A 87 -2.06 -17.94 -60.40
CA GLY A 87 -1.17 -16.83 -60.04
C GLY A 87 -0.76 -16.86 -58.55
N ALA A 88 -1.69 -17.15 -57.65
CA ALA A 88 -1.38 -17.31 -56.23
C ALA A 88 -0.52 -18.55 -55.93
N MET A 89 -0.71 -19.67 -56.63
CA MET A 89 0.17 -20.85 -56.50
C MET A 89 1.59 -20.57 -57.04
N LEU A 90 1.70 -19.86 -58.16
CA LEU A 90 2.99 -19.42 -58.72
C LEU A 90 3.72 -18.45 -57.77
N LEU A 91 2.99 -17.59 -57.06
CA LEU A 91 3.57 -16.74 -56.02
C LEU A 91 4.16 -17.58 -54.88
N TYR A 92 3.52 -18.68 -54.49
CA TYR A 92 4.08 -19.59 -53.49
C TYR A 92 5.31 -20.35 -54.01
N THR A 93 5.32 -20.82 -55.27
CA THR A 93 6.51 -21.48 -55.85
C THR A 93 7.70 -20.53 -55.98
N LEU A 94 7.48 -19.23 -56.18
CA LEU A 94 8.55 -18.22 -56.19
C LEU A 94 9.36 -18.26 -54.88
N THR A 95 8.72 -18.50 -53.73
CA THR A 95 9.44 -18.64 -52.45
C THR A 95 10.33 -19.89 -52.41
N PHE A 96 9.91 -20.99 -53.04
CA PHE A 96 10.72 -22.21 -53.16
C PHE A 96 11.88 -22.01 -54.12
N TRP A 97 11.66 -21.27 -55.21
CA TRP A 97 12.70 -20.90 -56.16
C TRP A 97 13.78 -20.04 -55.51
N LEU A 98 13.38 -19.05 -54.70
CA LEU A 98 14.32 -18.23 -53.93
C LEU A 98 15.12 -19.07 -52.92
N LEU A 99 14.47 -20.02 -52.24
CA LEU A 99 15.14 -20.93 -51.30
C LEU A 99 16.17 -21.81 -52.02
N LEU A 100 15.82 -22.39 -53.18
CA LEU A 100 16.74 -23.17 -53.99
C LEU A 100 17.90 -22.30 -54.48
N ARG A 101 17.63 -21.11 -55.02
CA ARG A 101 18.66 -20.16 -55.46
C ARG A 101 19.63 -19.83 -54.32
N GLN A 102 19.12 -19.63 -53.11
CA GLN A 102 19.95 -19.39 -51.93
C GLN A 102 20.79 -20.64 -51.57
N SER A 103 20.23 -21.85 -51.68
CA SER A 103 20.97 -23.09 -51.39
C SER A 103 22.10 -23.35 -52.38
N VAL A 104 21.83 -23.09 -53.66
CA VAL A 104 22.83 -23.17 -54.73
C VAL A 104 23.91 -22.12 -54.47
N LYS A 105 23.52 -20.86 -54.20
CA LYS A 105 24.46 -19.78 -53.89
C LYS A 105 25.36 -20.11 -52.70
N ASP A 106 24.79 -20.56 -51.57
CA ASP A 106 25.53 -20.91 -50.36
C ASP A 106 26.50 -22.08 -50.60
N ASN A 107 26.08 -23.11 -51.35
CA ASN A 107 26.93 -24.25 -51.70
C ASN A 107 28.10 -23.85 -52.63
N PHE A 108 27.88 -22.95 -53.59
CA PHE A 108 28.94 -22.44 -54.46
C PHE A 108 29.87 -21.45 -53.75
N SER A 109 29.35 -20.60 -52.85
CA SER A 109 30.20 -19.70 -52.06
C SER A 109 31.01 -20.43 -50.99
N GLY A 110 30.45 -21.49 -50.39
CA GLY A 110 31.15 -22.38 -49.45
C GLY A 110 32.30 -23.12 -50.12
N LYS A 111 32.09 -23.61 -51.36
CA LYS A 111 33.17 -24.19 -52.18
C LYS A 111 34.23 -23.16 -52.57
N LYS A 112 33.85 -21.88 -52.81
CA LYS A 112 34.81 -20.78 -53.05
C LYS A 112 35.63 -20.41 -51.81
N THR A 113 35.05 -20.43 -50.61
CA THR A 113 35.77 -20.06 -49.37
C THR A 113 36.78 -21.11 -48.92
N ILE A 114 36.58 -22.38 -49.25
CA ILE A 114 37.59 -23.45 -49.04
C ILE A 114 38.75 -23.31 -50.04
N ALA A 115 38.53 -22.67 -51.19
CA ALA A 115 39.52 -22.49 -52.26
C ALA A 115 40.35 -21.18 -52.15
N SER A 116 40.08 -20.30 -51.19
CA SER A 116 40.82 -19.04 -51.03
C SER A 116 41.07 -18.66 -49.56
N PRO A 117 42.09 -19.22 -48.90
CA PRO A 117 42.52 -18.78 -47.58
C PRO A 117 43.75 -17.87 -47.74
N LEU A 118 43.61 -16.67 -48.30
CA LEU A 118 44.59 -15.58 -48.15
C LEU A 118 44.08 -14.32 -48.84
N LEU A 119 44.32 -13.20 -48.16
CA LEU A 119 44.06 -11.81 -48.59
C LEU A 119 42.64 -11.26 -48.36
N GLU A 120 42.36 -10.88 -47.11
CA GLU A 120 41.66 -9.62 -46.85
C GLU A 120 42.13 -9.03 -45.50
N VAL A 121 43.27 -8.34 -45.56
CA VAL A 121 43.65 -7.31 -44.58
C VAL A 121 43.13 -5.99 -45.14
N THR A 122 42.11 -5.42 -44.52
CA THR A 122 41.99 -3.97 -44.19
C THR A 122 40.59 -3.64 -43.65
N THR A 123 40.55 -2.73 -42.66
CA THR A 123 39.37 -2.15 -41.96
C THR A 123 38.76 -2.97 -40.80
N GLY A 124 39.60 -3.33 -39.83
CA GLY A 124 39.23 -4.15 -38.66
C GLY A 124 38.96 -3.45 -37.32
N GLU A 125 39.08 -2.12 -37.18
CA GLU A 125 39.06 -1.50 -35.84
C GLU A 125 37.70 -0.91 -35.41
N SER A 126 36.94 -0.28 -36.31
CA SER A 126 35.60 0.26 -35.97
C SER A 126 34.53 -0.84 -35.80
N SER A 127 34.69 -1.98 -36.48
CA SER A 127 33.77 -3.12 -36.39
C SER A 127 33.96 -3.98 -35.13
N ARG A 128 35.18 -4.04 -34.57
CA ARG A 128 35.46 -4.83 -33.34
C ARG A 128 34.71 -4.29 -32.12
N ARG A 129 34.62 -2.95 -31.97
CA ARG A 129 33.93 -2.30 -30.84
C ARG A 129 32.40 -2.47 -30.92
N ASN A 130 31.80 -2.33 -32.11
CA ASN A 130 30.37 -2.58 -32.33
C ASN A 130 29.99 -4.07 -32.21
N LYS A 131 30.86 -5.00 -32.63
CA LYS A 131 30.69 -6.45 -32.41
C LYS A 131 30.67 -6.80 -30.92
N SER A 132 31.47 -6.12 -30.10
CA SER A 132 31.49 -6.36 -28.64
C SER A 132 30.19 -5.95 -27.95
N VAL A 133 29.63 -4.78 -28.30
CA VAL A 133 28.36 -4.29 -27.74
C VAL A 133 27.20 -5.15 -28.21
N LEU A 134 27.16 -5.51 -29.51
CA LEU A 134 26.13 -6.41 -30.04
C LEU A 134 26.23 -7.82 -29.44
N ALA A 135 27.43 -8.33 -29.17
CA ALA A 135 27.62 -9.61 -28.49
C ALA A 135 27.22 -9.58 -27.01
N VAL A 136 27.45 -8.47 -26.31
CA VAL A 136 26.99 -8.27 -24.93
C VAL A 136 25.48 -8.13 -24.89
N LEU A 137 24.89 -7.33 -25.79
CA LEU A 137 23.44 -7.20 -25.94
C LEU A 137 22.80 -8.56 -26.28
N GLY A 138 23.37 -9.30 -27.24
CA GLY A 138 22.92 -10.63 -27.61
C GLY A 138 22.98 -11.63 -26.45
N ARG A 139 24.05 -11.63 -25.66
CA ARG A 139 24.15 -12.47 -24.44
C ARG A 139 23.09 -12.09 -23.40
N THR A 140 22.81 -10.80 -23.23
CA THR A 140 21.84 -10.28 -22.26
C THR A 140 20.42 -10.61 -22.67
N VAL A 141 20.07 -10.38 -23.95
CA VAL A 141 18.76 -10.71 -24.54
C VAL A 141 18.52 -12.23 -24.49
N MET A 142 19.52 -13.03 -24.87
CA MET A 142 19.42 -14.50 -24.80
C MET A 142 19.27 -14.99 -23.36
N GLY A 143 19.93 -14.35 -22.38
CA GLY A 143 19.75 -14.64 -20.96
C GLY A 143 18.35 -14.25 -20.46
N CYS A 144 17.81 -13.13 -20.92
CA CYS A 144 16.46 -12.68 -20.61
C CYS A 144 15.40 -13.64 -21.16
N TYR A 145 15.49 -14.01 -22.44
CA TYR A 145 14.58 -14.98 -23.05
C TYR A 145 14.69 -16.35 -22.38
N ALA A 146 15.90 -16.86 -22.11
CA ALA A 146 16.05 -18.13 -21.40
C ALA A 146 15.36 -18.14 -20.02
N LYS A 147 15.24 -16.99 -19.35
CA LYS A 147 14.58 -16.86 -18.05
C LYS A 147 13.06 -16.75 -18.15
N TYR A 148 12.53 -16.00 -19.12
CA TYR A 148 11.10 -15.64 -19.16
C TYR A 148 10.28 -16.34 -20.25
N TRP A 149 10.91 -17.03 -21.21
CA TRP A 149 10.19 -17.64 -22.35
C TRP A 149 9.18 -18.72 -21.92
N ILE A 150 9.43 -19.43 -20.81
CA ILE A 150 8.47 -20.41 -20.27
C ILE A 150 7.12 -19.78 -19.92
N TYR A 151 7.09 -18.52 -19.48
CA TYR A 151 5.83 -17.80 -19.21
C TYR A 151 5.09 -17.45 -20.50
N VAL A 152 5.81 -17.15 -21.59
CA VAL A 152 5.22 -16.95 -22.92
C VAL A 152 4.55 -18.24 -23.38
N CYS A 153 5.24 -19.39 -23.25
CA CYS A 153 4.65 -20.70 -23.54
C CYS A 153 3.41 -20.97 -22.68
N GLY A 154 3.45 -20.67 -21.38
CA GLY A 154 2.29 -20.79 -20.48
C GLY A 154 1.11 -19.89 -20.88
N GLY A 155 1.37 -18.64 -21.29
CA GLY A 155 0.34 -17.75 -21.83
C GLY A 155 -0.29 -18.28 -23.12
N MET A 156 0.52 -18.88 -24.00
CA MET A 156 0.01 -19.50 -25.22
C MET A 156 -0.86 -20.73 -24.94
N PHE A 157 -0.60 -21.52 -23.90
CA PHE A 157 -1.50 -22.62 -23.48
C PHE A 157 -2.91 -22.10 -23.16
N ILE A 158 -2.99 -21.00 -22.40
CA ILE A 158 -4.27 -20.37 -22.05
C ILE A 158 -4.95 -19.82 -23.31
N MET A 159 -4.20 -19.13 -24.17
CA MET A 159 -4.73 -18.61 -25.44
C MET A 159 -5.30 -19.74 -26.32
N VAL A 160 -4.56 -20.81 -26.56
CA VAL A 160 -4.99 -21.92 -27.44
C VAL A 160 -6.26 -22.59 -26.90
N SER A 161 -6.37 -22.69 -25.58
CA SER A 161 -7.45 -23.43 -24.94
C SER A 161 -8.78 -22.66 -24.84
N PHE A 162 -8.73 -21.33 -24.70
CA PHE A 162 -9.92 -20.49 -24.53
C PHE A 162 -10.36 -19.75 -25.80
N THR A 163 -9.59 -19.79 -26.90
CA THR A 163 -9.97 -19.10 -28.15
C THR A 163 -11.09 -19.85 -28.87
N GLY A 164 -12.17 -19.16 -29.24
CA GLY A 164 -13.29 -19.74 -30.01
C GLY A 164 -14.17 -20.71 -29.21
N LYS A 165 -14.88 -21.62 -29.89
CA LYS A 165 -15.72 -22.65 -29.25
C LYS A 165 -14.89 -23.63 -28.42
N LEU A 166 -15.38 -24.04 -27.26
CA LEU A 166 -14.73 -25.04 -26.42
C LEU A 166 -14.98 -26.45 -26.99
N VAL A 167 -13.90 -27.21 -27.17
CA VAL A 167 -13.90 -28.54 -27.78
C VAL A 167 -12.95 -29.48 -27.03
N GLY A 168 -13.15 -30.79 -27.16
CA GLY A 168 -12.42 -31.81 -26.40
C GLY A 168 -10.90 -31.67 -26.44
N TYR A 169 -10.30 -31.44 -27.61
CA TYR A 169 -8.84 -31.30 -27.70
C TYR A 169 -8.28 -30.07 -26.95
N LYS A 170 -9.08 -29.00 -26.79
CA LYS A 170 -8.72 -27.81 -26.00
C LYS A 170 -8.73 -28.09 -24.51
N ILE A 171 -9.64 -28.94 -24.05
CA ILE A 171 -9.68 -29.40 -22.65
C ILE A 171 -8.42 -30.20 -22.32
N VAL A 172 -7.96 -31.07 -23.23
CA VAL A 172 -6.71 -31.83 -23.03
C VAL A 172 -5.49 -30.90 -22.94
N TYR A 173 -5.41 -29.83 -23.74
CA TYR A 173 -4.34 -28.82 -23.57
C TYR A 173 -4.35 -28.20 -22.17
N MET A 174 -5.53 -27.88 -21.65
CA MET A 174 -5.66 -27.37 -20.29
C MET A 174 -5.28 -28.42 -19.25
N VAL A 175 -5.70 -29.68 -19.41
CA VAL A 175 -5.30 -30.77 -18.49
C VAL A 175 -3.77 -30.93 -18.47
N LEU A 176 -3.10 -30.92 -19.62
CA LEU A 176 -1.65 -30.98 -19.71
C LEU A 176 -0.97 -29.78 -19.02
N PHE A 177 -1.50 -28.58 -19.23
CA PHE A 177 -1.01 -27.36 -18.59
C PHE A 177 -1.20 -27.39 -17.06
N LEU A 178 -2.40 -27.74 -16.60
CA LEU A 178 -2.75 -27.86 -15.18
C LEU A 178 -1.93 -28.96 -14.49
N LEU A 179 -1.69 -30.10 -15.13
CA LEU A 179 -0.82 -31.16 -14.64
C LEU A 179 0.61 -30.66 -14.48
N CYS A 180 1.14 -29.91 -15.46
CA CYS A 180 2.47 -29.32 -15.38
C CYS A 180 2.60 -28.35 -14.19
N LEU A 181 1.62 -27.47 -13.98
CA LEU A 181 1.59 -26.55 -12.84
C LEU A 181 1.40 -27.27 -11.50
N CYS A 182 0.57 -28.31 -11.46
CA CYS A 182 0.35 -29.12 -10.27
C CYS A 182 1.64 -29.86 -9.86
N LEU A 183 2.32 -30.51 -10.80
CA LEU A 183 3.62 -31.13 -10.56
C LEU A 183 4.66 -30.11 -10.12
N TYR A 184 4.66 -28.91 -10.72
CA TYR A 184 5.53 -27.83 -10.28
C TYR A 184 5.28 -27.47 -8.81
N GLN A 185 4.02 -27.36 -8.36
CA GLN A 185 3.69 -27.05 -6.97
C GLN A 185 4.06 -28.19 -6.01
N VAL A 186 3.58 -29.40 -6.28
CA VAL A 186 3.61 -30.54 -5.35
C VAL A 186 5.02 -31.10 -5.22
N TYR A 187 5.74 -31.27 -6.35
CA TYR A 187 7.03 -31.96 -6.33
C TYR A 187 7.99 -31.43 -7.41
N TYR A 188 8.81 -30.46 -7.01
CA TYR A 188 9.70 -29.71 -7.92
C TYR A 188 10.76 -30.57 -8.60
N SER A 189 11.37 -31.52 -7.90
CA SER A 189 12.47 -32.32 -8.44
C SER A 189 11.98 -33.27 -9.55
N LEU A 190 10.78 -33.86 -9.39
CA LEU A 190 10.11 -34.62 -10.47
C LEU A 190 9.74 -33.70 -11.62
N TRP A 191 9.18 -32.51 -11.35
CA TRP A 191 8.86 -31.54 -12.39
C TRP A 191 10.09 -31.19 -13.25
N ARG A 192 11.25 -30.95 -12.64
CA ARG A 192 12.51 -30.70 -13.36
C ARG A 192 12.91 -31.88 -14.27
N ARG A 193 12.75 -33.12 -13.81
CA ARG A 193 13.05 -34.33 -14.60
C ARG A 193 12.04 -34.55 -15.73
N LEU A 194 10.76 -34.25 -15.49
CA LEU A 194 9.68 -34.44 -16.45
C LEU A 194 9.47 -33.28 -17.43
N LEU A 195 10.12 -32.13 -17.24
CA LEU A 195 9.87 -30.95 -18.08
C LEU A 195 10.29 -31.18 -19.55
N LYS A 196 11.42 -31.85 -19.80
CA LYS A 196 11.85 -32.20 -21.17
C LYS A 196 10.90 -33.16 -21.88
N PRO A 197 10.51 -34.32 -21.30
CA PRO A 197 9.54 -35.21 -21.92
C PRO A 197 8.15 -34.55 -22.04
N PHE A 198 7.76 -33.67 -21.11
CA PHE A 198 6.54 -32.89 -21.21
C PHE A 198 6.48 -32.04 -22.48
N TRP A 199 7.54 -31.29 -22.81
CA TRP A 199 7.55 -30.50 -24.06
C TRP A 199 7.46 -31.37 -25.31
N TRP A 200 8.10 -32.54 -25.33
CA TRP A 200 7.95 -33.50 -26.42
C TRP A 200 6.53 -34.04 -26.54
N LEU A 201 5.90 -34.38 -25.42
CA LEU A 201 4.50 -34.81 -25.36
C LEU A 201 3.56 -33.74 -25.93
N VAL A 202 3.75 -32.47 -25.54
CA VAL A 202 2.95 -31.35 -26.03
C VAL A 202 3.15 -31.16 -27.53
N VAL A 203 4.39 -31.21 -28.02
CA VAL A 203 4.68 -31.12 -29.46
C VAL A 203 4.00 -32.27 -30.22
N ALA A 204 4.15 -33.51 -29.76
CA ALA A 204 3.51 -34.67 -30.39
C ALA A 204 1.98 -34.55 -30.40
N TYR A 205 1.39 -34.10 -29.31
CA TYR A 205 -0.06 -33.87 -29.20
C TYR A 205 -0.53 -32.76 -30.14
N THR A 206 0.17 -31.62 -30.21
CA THR A 206 -0.16 -30.54 -31.16
C THR A 206 -0.10 -30.98 -32.62
N MET A 207 0.86 -31.83 -32.96
CA MET A 207 0.98 -32.40 -34.30
C MET A 207 -0.20 -33.30 -34.62
N LEU A 208 -0.60 -34.17 -33.69
CA LEU A 208 -1.76 -35.04 -33.84
C LEU A 208 -3.04 -34.22 -34.02
N VAL A 209 -3.23 -33.15 -33.23
CA VAL A 209 -4.40 -32.26 -33.35
C VAL A 209 -4.42 -31.57 -34.72
N LEU A 210 -3.29 -31.06 -35.20
CA LEU A 210 -3.20 -30.43 -36.52
C LEU A 210 -3.53 -31.43 -37.64
N ILE A 211 -3.02 -32.65 -37.56
CA ILE A 211 -3.32 -33.72 -38.52
C ILE A 211 -4.81 -34.07 -38.47
N ALA A 212 -5.37 -34.27 -37.27
CA ALA A 212 -6.77 -34.63 -37.11
C ALA A 212 -7.70 -33.56 -37.69
N ILE A 213 -7.52 -32.28 -37.33
CA ILE A 213 -8.32 -31.17 -37.86
C ILE A 213 -8.21 -31.06 -39.38
N TYR A 214 -7.00 -31.23 -39.93
CA TYR A 214 -6.78 -31.15 -41.37
C TYR A 214 -7.43 -32.30 -42.15
N THR A 215 -7.25 -33.54 -41.68
CA THR A 215 -7.79 -34.74 -42.33
C THR A 215 -9.31 -34.83 -42.22
N PHE A 216 -9.90 -34.27 -41.16
CA PHE A 216 -11.35 -34.28 -40.99
C PHE A 216 -12.11 -33.42 -42.01
N GLN A 217 -11.42 -32.53 -42.74
CA GLN A 217 -12.04 -31.73 -43.80
C GLN A 217 -12.33 -32.51 -45.08
N PHE A 218 -11.83 -33.75 -45.21
CA PHE A 218 -12.14 -34.61 -46.36
C PHE A 218 -13.51 -35.27 -46.21
N GLU A 219 -14.26 -35.40 -47.31
CA GLU A 219 -15.66 -35.85 -47.33
C GLU A 219 -15.86 -37.26 -46.69
N ASP A 220 -14.90 -38.17 -46.85
CA ASP A 220 -15.02 -39.56 -46.37
C ASP A 220 -14.63 -39.75 -44.89
N PHE A 221 -13.86 -38.82 -44.32
CA PHE A 221 -13.34 -38.95 -42.95
C PHE A 221 -14.41 -38.97 -41.86
N PRO A 222 -15.46 -38.14 -41.91
CA PRO A 222 -16.58 -38.25 -40.97
C PRO A 222 -17.17 -39.67 -40.94
N GLY A 223 -17.29 -40.32 -42.11
CA GLY A 223 -17.75 -41.70 -42.23
C GLY A 223 -16.79 -42.72 -41.62
N TYR A 224 -15.49 -42.59 -41.91
CA TYR A 224 -14.46 -43.46 -41.30
C TYR A 224 -14.44 -43.35 -39.78
N TRP A 225 -14.52 -42.13 -39.23
CA TRP A 225 -14.55 -41.91 -37.79
C TRP A 225 -15.80 -42.51 -37.15
N LYS A 226 -16.97 -42.37 -37.79
CA LYS A 226 -18.23 -42.96 -37.35
C LYS A 226 -18.15 -44.50 -37.31
N ASN A 227 -17.60 -45.11 -38.35
CA ASN A 227 -17.47 -46.57 -38.44
C ASN A 227 -16.42 -47.13 -37.46
N PHE A 228 -15.33 -46.40 -37.22
CA PHE A 228 -14.26 -46.85 -36.33
C PHE A 228 -14.57 -46.65 -34.84
N THR A 229 -15.18 -45.51 -34.48
CA THR A 229 -15.45 -45.16 -33.07
C THR A 229 -16.85 -45.52 -32.58
N GLY A 230 -17.81 -45.71 -33.50
CA GLY A 230 -19.22 -45.88 -33.17
C GLY A 230 -19.90 -44.62 -32.60
N PHE A 231 -19.23 -43.46 -32.64
CA PHE A 231 -19.78 -42.21 -32.11
C PHE A 231 -20.87 -41.62 -33.02
N LYS A 232 -21.87 -40.98 -32.40
CA LYS A 232 -22.84 -40.14 -33.11
C LYS A 232 -22.12 -38.92 -33.69
N GLU A 233 -22.64 -38.40 -34.79
CA GLU A 233 -22.06 -37.25 -35.51
C GLU A 233 -21.93 -36.01 -34.60
N GLN A 234 -22.91 -35.76 -33.73
CA GLN A 234 -22.86 -34.71 -32.71
C GLN A 234 -21.72 -34.92 -31.70
N SER A 235 -21.43 -36.16 -31.31
CA SER A 235 -20.33 -36.47 -30.38
C SER A 235 -18.95 -36.19 -30.98
N ILE A 236 -18.80 -36.38 -32.29
CA ILE A 236 -17.58 -36.08 -33.04
C ILE A 236 -17.34 -34.55 -33.08
N VAL A 237 -18.41 -33.77 -33.28
CA VAL A 237 -18.36 -32.30 -33.21
C VAL A 237 -17.89 -31.82 -31.83
N TYR A 238 -18.33 -32.45 -30.74
CA TYR A 238 -17.90 -32.08 -29.38
C TYR A 238 -16.42 -32.32 -29.10
N VAL A 239 -15.80 -33.32 -29.75
CA VAL A 239 -14.34 -33.53 -29.71
C VAL A 239 -13.60 -32.37 -30.40
N GLY A 240 -14.27 -31.67 -31.30
CA GLY A 240 -13.76 -30.55 -32.10
C GLY A 240 -13.40 -30.92 -33.53
N LEU A 241 -13.91 -32.05 -33.99
CA LEU A 241 -13.81 -32.50 -35.38
C LEU A 241 -15.09 -32.05 -36.09
N GLU A 242 -15.04 -30.90 -36.73
CA GLU A 242 -16.10 -30.35 -37.59
C GLU A 242 -15.51 -29.91 -38.93
N THR A 243 -16.34 -29.86 -39.96
CA THR A 243 -15.97 -29.30 -41.26
C THR A 243 -16.03 -27.77 -41.15
N PHE A 244 -14.91 -27.10 -41.37
CA PHE A 244 -14.75 -25.66 -41.22
C PHE A 244 -14.82 -24.94 -42.57
N GLU A 245 -15.29 -23.70 -42.56
CA GLU A 245 -15.06 -22.78 -43.68
C GLU A 245 -13.57 -22.36 -43.73
N LEU A 246 -13.09 -21.96 -44.91
CA LEU A 246 -11.66 -21.65 -45.14
C LEU A 246 -11.09 -20.58 -44.18
N SER A 247 -11.90 -19.60 -43.77
CA SER A 247 -11.50 -18.54 -42.83
C SER A 247 -11.31 -19.06 -41.40
N GLU A 248 -12.24 -19.88 -40.92
CA GLU A 248 -12.19 -20.50 -39.59
C GLU A 248 -11.12 -21.59 -39.52
N LEU A 249 -10.92 -22.34 -40.61
CA LEU A 249 -9.86 -23.33 -40.76
C LEU A 249 -8.48 -22.69 -40.63
N PHE A 250 -8.29 -21.52 -41.26
CA PHE A 250 -7.02 -20.78 -41.17
C PHE A 250 -6.69 -20.40 -39.72
N ILE A 251 -7.66 -19.87 -38.97
CA ILE A 251 -7.47 -19.49 -37.56
C ILE A 251 -7.22 -20.75 -36.69
N SER A 252 -7.99 -21.81 -36.92
CA SER A 252 -7.93 -23.07 -36.16
C SER A 252 -6.62 -23.85 -36.37
N ILE A 253 -5.93 -23.67 -37.50
CA ILE A 253 -4.60 -24.24 -37.76
C ILE A 253 -3.48 -23.30 -37.30
N LEU A 254 -3.62 -21.99 -37.53
CA LEU A 254 -2.57 -21.01 -37.25
C LEU A 254 -2.29 -20.86 -35.75
N ILE A 255 -3.32 -20.84 -34.90
CA ILE A 255 -3.16 -20.68 -33.45
C ILE A 255 -2.35 -21.86 -32.84
N PRO A 256 -2.74 -23.14 -33.03
CA PRO A 256 -1.90 -24.27 -32.62
C PRO A 256 -0.54 -24.31 -33.31
N GLY A 257 -0.44 -23.86 -34.57
CA GLY A 257 0.84 -23.75 -35.29
C GLY A 257 1.83 -22.78 -34.62
N PHE A 258 1.38 -21.59 -34.21
CA PHE A 258 2.23 -20.64 -33.47
C PHE A 258 2.61 -21.19 -32.09
N PHE A 259 1.67 -21.87 -31.43
CA PHE A 259 1.94 -22.54 -30.16
C PHE A 259 2.97 -23.66 -30.28
N LEU A 260 2.88 -24.49 -31.33
CA LEU A 260 3.87 -25.50 -31.68
C LEU A 260 5.25 -24.85 -31.86
N LEU A 261 5.33 -23.76 -32.62
CA LEU A 261 6.59 -23.02 -32.84
C LEU A 261 7.18 -22.50 -31.52
N ALA A 262 6.37 -21.91 -30.64
CA ALA A 262 6.80 -21.41 -29.35
C ALA A 262 7.35 -22.55 -28.45
N CYS A 263 6.70 -23.72 -28.45
CA CYS A 263 7.14 -24.91 -27.71
C CYS A 263 8.46 -25.48 -28.27
N ILE A 264 8.60 -25.54 -29.58
CA ILE A 264 9.84 -25.99 -30.25
C ILE A 264 11.00 -25.04 -29.93
N LEU A 265 10.76 -23.72 -29.93
CA LEU A 265 11.77 -22.72 -29.54
C LEU A 265 12.20 -22.91 -28.07
N GLN A 266 11.24 -23.14 -27.18
CA GLN A 266 11.51 -23.45 -25.77
C GLN A 266 12.36 -24.71 -25.65
N LEU A 267 11.99 -25.80 -26.32
CA LEU A 267 12.67 -27.10 -26.24
C LEU A 267 14.12 -27.04 -26.73
N HIS A 268 14.38 -26.44 -27.89
CA HIS A 268 15.71 -26.50 -28.52
C HIS A 268 16.69 -25.44 -28.03
N TYR A 269 16.23 -24.22 -27.76
CA TYR A 269 17.12 -23.09 -27.46
C TYR A 269 17.17 -22.72 -25.98
N PHE A 270 16.02 -22.68 -25.31
CA PHE A 270 15.91 -22.10 -23.98
C PHE A 270 15.91 -23.14 -22.86
N HIS A 271 15.43 -24.36 -23.09
CA HIS A 271 15.22 -25.39 -22.06
C HIS A 271 16.49 -25.69 -21.26
N HIS A 272 17.59 -26.05 -21.94
CA HIS A 272 18.84 -26.38 -21.24
C HIS A 272 19.37 -25.20 -20.41
N ARG A 273 19.31 -23.98 -20.95
CA ARG A 273 19.77 -22.78 -20.26
C ARG A 273 18.86 -22.41 -19.09
N PHE A 274 17.54 -22.56 -19.23
CA PHE A 274 16.56 -22.39 -18.18
C PHE A 274 16.79 -23.37 -17.03
N MET A 275 17.02 -24.65 -17.33
CA MET A 275 17.28 -25.69 -16.33
C MET A 275 18.55 -25.43 -15.51
N ARG A 276 19.58 -24.82 -16.14
CA ARG A 276 20.80 -24.39 -15.45
C ARG A 276 20.60 -23.15 -14.56
N ILE A 277 19.78 -22.19 -15.00
CA ILE A 277 19.52 -20.95 -14.25
C ILE A 277 18.64 -21.20 -13.01
N THR A 278 17.80 -22.23 -13.04
CA THR A 278 16.81 -22.54 -11.99
C THR A 278 17.24 -23.66 -11.04
N ASP A 279 18.50 -24.09 -11.12
CA ASP A 279 19.04 -25.15 -10.28
C ASP A 279 19.25 -24.69 -8.84
N LEU A 280 18.74 -25.46 -7.87
CA LEU A 280 18.92 -25.22 -6.44
C LEU A 280 20.09 -26.03 -5.84
N GLU A 281 20.57 -27.06 -6.55
CA GLU A 281 21.67 -27.91 -6.06
C GLU A 281 23.04 -27.36 -6.49
N HIS A 282 23.12 -26.78 -7.69
CA HIS A 282 24.37 -26.30 -8.29
C HIS A 282 24.34 -24.78 -8.57
N VAL A 283 24.17 -23.98 -7.50
CA VAL A 283 24.12 -22.52 -7.62
C VAL A 283 25.52 -21.92 -7.77
N THR A 284 25.77 -21.21 -8.87
CA THR A 284 27.02 -20.46 -9.06
C THR A 284 27.07 -19.27 -8.09
N PRO A 285 28.02 -19.21 -7.14
CA PRO A 285 28.08 -18.13 -6.16
C PRO A 285 28.46 -16.81 -6.84
N ILE A 286 27.82 -15.70 -6.44
CA ILE A 286 28.28 -14.38 -6.87
C ILE A 286 29.53 -14.05 -6.05
N HIS A 287 30.71 -14.24 -6.63
CA HIS A 287 31.94 -13.67 -6.07
C HIS A 287 31.88 -12.15 -6.20
N ARG A 288 31.43 -11.49 -5.13
CA ARG A 288 31.55 -10.06 -4.97
C ARG A 288 33.04 -9.75 -4.84
N LYS A 289 33.69 -9.31 -5.92
CA LYS A 289 35.03 -8.68 -5.85
C LYS A 289 34.91 -7.50 -4.88
N LYS A 290 35.19 -7.73 -3.59
CA LYS A 290 35.51 -6.65 -2.65
C LYS A 290 36.85 -6.11 -3.15
N SER A 291 36.81 -4.93 -3.77
CA SER A 291 37.99 -4.08 -3.91
C SER A 291 38.44 -3.69 -2.51
N VAL A 292 39.26 -4.53 -1.89
CA VAL A 292 40.06 -4.16 -0.71
C VAL A 292 41.25 -3.39 -1.26
N PRO A 293 41.51 -2.15 -0.81
CA PRO A 293 42.77 -1.49 -1.12
C PRO A 293 43.88 -2.24 -0.38
N LYS A 294 44.77 -2.91 -1.13
CA LYS A 294 45.99 -3.50 -0.57
C LYS A 294 46.90 -2.36 -0.12
N SER A 295 47.14 -2.23 1.19
CA SER A 295 48.38 -1.67 1.69
C SER A 295 49.40 -2.79 1.86
N GLU A 296 50.64 -2.47 1.54
CA GLU A 296 51.82 -3.34 1.55
C GLU A 296 52.15 -3.89 2.96
N ALA A 297 52.62 -5.14 3.01
CA ALA A 297 53.77 -5.58 3.82
C ALA A 297 54.10 -7.07 3.53
N GLN A 298 55.39 -7.33 3.30
CA GLN A 298 56.04 -8.59 2.92
C GLN A 298 56.06 -9.65 4.06
N ARG A 299 56.07 -10.95 3.71
CA ARG A 299 57.24 -11.87 3.79
C ARG A 299 56.85 -13.34 3.51
N ALA A 300 57.80 -14.04 2.89
CA ALA A 300 57.89 -15.47 2.51
C ALA A 300 57.66 -16.43 3.72
N THR A 301 57.34 -17.73 3.58
CA THR A 301 58.05 -18.81 2.83
C THR A 301 57.18 -20.09 2.72
N ASP A 302 57.51 -20.94 1.72
CA ASP A 302 57.41 -22.42 1.56
C ASP A 302 56.09 -23.18 1.85
N GLY A 303 55.61 -24.15 1.05
CA GLY A 303 56.10 -24.81 -0.16
C GLY A 303 55.21 -26.04 -0.52
N VAL A 304 55.28 -26.48 -1.80
CA VAL A 304 54.93 -27.81 -2.39
C VAL A 304 53.44 -28.20 -2.38
N GLY A 305 52.72 -28.67 -3.41
CA GLY A 305 52.89 -29.23 -4.77
C GLY A 305 51.59 -30.07 -4.97
N VAL A 306 50.83 -30.09 -6.08
CA VAL A 306 51.09 -30.73 -7.39
C VAL A 306 49.87 -30.47 -8.32
N GLU A 307 50.18 -30.06 -9.54
CA GLU A 307 49.62 -30.32 -10.89
C GLU A 307 48.12 -30.56 -11.15
N GLU A 308 47.55 -29.77 -12.08
CA GLU A 308 46.98 -30.31 -13.34
C GLU A 308 47.00 -29.23 -14.47
N GLU A 309 47.33 -29.71 -15.68
CA GLU A 309 47.78 -29.05 -16.92
C GLU A 309 46.73 -28.13 -17.61
N ASN A 310 47.11 -26.89 -17.93
CA ASN A 310 47.55 -26.32 -19.23
C ASN A 310 46.59 -26.41 -20.44
N LEU A 311 46.14 -25.23 -20.91
CA LEU A 311 46.41 -24.77 -22.28
C LEU A 311 46.23 -23.22 -22.39
N ASP A 312 47.37 -22.54 -22.49
CA ASP A 312 47.79 -21.42 -23.37
C ASP A 312 46.70 -20.51 -24.02
N THR A 313 46.90 -19.20 -24.23
CA THR A 313 48.14 -18.47 -24.47
C THR A 313 47.91 -16.97 -24.17
N ASP A 314 48.87 -16.41 -23.45
CA ASP A 314 49.56 -15.14 -23.70
C ASP A 314 48.83 -13.98 -24.42
N LEU A 315 48.71 -12.86 -23.71
CA LEU A 315 48.63 -11.54 -24.34
C LEU A 315 49.35 -10.56 -23.42
N GLY A 316 50.60 -10.33 -23.79
CA GLY A 316 51.48 -9.32 -23.26
C GLY A 316 50.82 -7.95 -23.16
N ASP A 317 51.21 -7.29 -22.08
CA ASP A 317 50.98 -5.91 -21.75
C ASP A 317 51.63 -5.02 -22.81
N TYR A 318 50.86 -4.61 -23.82
CA TYR A 318 51.21 -3.46 -24.65
C TYR A 318 50.52 -2.23 -24.06
N GLN A 319 51.31 -1.43 -23.36
CA GLN A 319 51.09 0.00 -23.20
C GLN A 319 50.93 0.61 -24.61
N SER A 320 49.69 0.86 -25.02
CA SER A 320 49.39 1.79 -26.10
C SER A 320 49.18 3.17 -25.47
N GLU A 321 50.09 4.07 -25.82
CA GLU A 321 50.08 5.49 -25.50
C GLU A 321 48.69 6.11 -25.67
N ASP A 322 48.33 6.95 -24.70
CA ASP A 322 47.12 7.77 -24.73
C ASP A 322 47.15 8.72 -25.94
N GLU A 323 46.56 8.32 -27.06
CA GLU A 323 46.01 9.29 -28.01
C GLU A 323 44.62 9.71 -27.51
N GLU A 324 44.54 10.93 -26.97
CA GLU A 324 43.32 11.64 -26.64
C GLU A 324 42.46 11.89 -27.89
N VAL A 325 41.75 10.86 -28.38
CA VAL A 325 40.68 11.05 -29.35
C VAL A 325 39.45 11.55 -28.60
N MET A 326 39.25 12.87 -28.66
CA MET A 326 38.07 13.59 -28.16
C MET A 326 36.77 12.80 -28.43
N PRO A 327 36.05 12.34 -27.39
CA PRO A 327 34.82 11.59 -27.60
C PRO A 327 33.77 12.50 -28.24
N SER A 328 33.19 12.06 -29.35
CA SER A 328 32.06 12.75 -29.98
C SER A 328 30.95 13.04 -28.96
N LYS A 329 30.19 14.13 -29.14
CA LYS A 329 29.10 14.54 -28.21
C LYS A 329 28.13 13.39 -27.89
N TRP A 330 27.93 12.47 -28.84
CA TRP A 330 27.13 11.25 -28.68
C TRP A 330 27.80 10.19 -27.80
N GLY A 331 29.13 10.06 -27.84
CA GLY A 331 29.90 9.21 -26.93
C GLY A 331 29.77 9.65 -25.47
N LEU A 332 29.77 10.96 -25.20
CA LEU A 332 29.57 11.49 -23.85
C LEU A 332 28.12 11.29 -23.35
N VAL A 333 27.13 11.46 -24.23
CA VAL A 333 25.72 11.16 -23.93
C VAL A 333 25.52 9.68 -23.63
N MET A 334 26.11 8.79 -24.43
CA MET A 334 26.06 7.34 -24.19
C MET A 334 26.79 6.95 -22.91
N ALA A 335 27.95 7.53 -22.60
CA ALA A 335 28.65 7.29 -21.34
C ALA A 335 27.80 7.72 -20.13
N ARG A 336 27.16 8.90 -20.19
CA ARG A 336 26.24 9.37 -19.13
C ARG A 336 24.99 8.50 -19.00
N LEU A 337 24.38 8.12 -20.13
CA LEU A 337 23.23 7.21 -20.14
C LEU A 337 23.58 5.85 -19.55
N VAL A 338 24.77 5.31 -19.85
CA VAL A 338 25.26 4.06 -19.28
C VAL A 338 25.45 4.20 -17.77
N VAL A 339 26.09 5.26 -17.28
CA VAL A 339 26.26 5.48 -15.82
C VAL A 339 24.90 5.64 -15.11
N LEU A 340 23.96 6.38 -15.71
CA LEU A 340 22.60 6.50 -15.19
C LEU A 340 21.87 5.16 -15.22
N PHE A 341 22.04 4.37 -16.27
CA PHE A 341 21.48 3.02 -16.40
C PHE A 341 22.05 2.07 -15.34
N TRP A 342 23.35 2.10 -15.05
CA TRP A 342 23.95 1.32 -13.96
C TRP A 342 23.43 1.74 -12.59
N LYS A 343 23.32 3.05 -12.31
CA LYS A 343 22.74 3.55 -11.06
C LYS A 343 21.27 3.17 -10.92
N PHE A 344 20.49 3.32 -11.99
CA PHE A 344 19.08 2.95 -12.03
C PHE A 344 18.90 1.44 -11.86
N SER A 345 19.72 0.63 -12.55
CA SER A 345 19.75 -0.83 -12.40
C SER A 345 20.09 -1.23 -10.96
N ALA A 346 21.07 -0.59 -10.32
CA ALA A 346 21.40 -0.84 -8.92
C ALA A 346 20.22 -0.51 -7.98
N ILE A 347 19.53 0.61 -8.19
CA ILE A 347 18.31 0.96 -7.42
C ILE A 347 17.21 -0.07 -7.68
N LEU A 348 16.97 -0.47 -8.94
CA LEU A 348 16.01 -1.50 -9.29
C LEU A 348 16.35 -2.84 -8.63
N THR A 349 17.61 -3.24 -8.55
CA THR A 349 17.98 -4.48 -7.84
C THR A 349 17.68 -4.41 -6.34
N GLN A 350 17.88 -3.25 -5.71
CA GLN A 350 17.52 -3.04 -4.30
C GLN A 350 16.00 -3.09 -4.09
N VAL A 351 15.24 -2.43 -4.98
CA VAL A 351 13.77 -2.46 -4.97
C VAL A 351 13.27 -3.88 -5.24
N GLN A 352 13.88 -4.61 -6.15
CA GLN A 352 13.54 -6.00 -6.46
C GLN A 352 13.76 -6.89 -5.22
N VAL A 353 14.92 -6.85 -4.57
CA VAL A 353 15.18 -7.64 -3.35
C VAL A 353 14.19 -7.27 -2.24
N PHE A 354 13.86 -5.99 -2.11
CA PHE A 354 12.84 -5.52 -1.17
C PHE A 354 11.45 -6.11 -1.49
N LEU A 355 11.00 -6.07 -2.74
CA LEU A 355 9.72 -6.63 -3.17
C LEU A 355 9.65 -8.14 -2.95
N TRP A 356 10.69 -8.89 -3.31
CA TRP A 356 10.75 -10.33 -3.04
C TRP A 356 10.71 -10.64 -1.54
N ARG A 357 11.33 -9.82 -0.70
CA ARG A 357 11.28 -9.97 0.76
C ARG A 357 9.89 -9.68 1.32
N VAL A 358 9.19 -8.66 0.81
CA VAL A 358 7.78 -8.40 1.20
C VAL A 358 6.89 -9.57 0.78
N MET A 359 7.05 -10.08 -0.45
CA MET A 359 6.29 -11.24 -0.92
C MET A 359 6.56 -12.49 -0.07
N GLU A 360 7.81 -12.81 0.27
CA GLU A 360 8.15 -13.95 1.15
C GLU A 360 7.36 -13.95 2.47
N LEU A 361 7.15 -12.76 3.05
CA LEU A 361 6.48 -12.58 4.33
C LEU A 361 4.95 -12.54 4.24
N HIS A 362 4.39 -12.08 3.11
CA HIS A 362 2.95 -11.79 2.97
C HIS A 362 2.22 -12.66 1.96
N ILE A 363 2.91 -13.44 1.12
CA ILE A 363 2.28 -14.18 0.01
C ILE A 363 1.21 -15.15 0.50
N LEU A 364 1.46 -15.90 1.58
CA LEU A 364 0.50 -16.87 2.10
C LEU A 364 -0.80 -16.22 2.59
N LYS A 365 -0.71 -15.03 3.20
CA LYS A 365 -1.89 -14.26 3.64
C LYS A 365 -2.71 -13.78 2.44
N LEU A 366 -2.02 -13.34 1.38
CA LEU A 366 -2.63 -12.87 0.14
C LEU A 366 -3.33 -14.04 -0.60
N VAL A 367 -2.69 -15.21 -0.67
CA VAL A 367 -3.29 -16.45 -1.19
C VAL A 367 -4.56 -16.82 -0.43
N ALA A 368 -4.50 -16.89 0.90
CA ALA A 368 -5.63 -17.25 1.74
C ALA A 368 -6.82 -16.27 1.59
N PHE A 369 -6.53 -14.97 1.54
CA PHE A 369 -7.52 -13.92 1.30
C PHE A 369 -8.17 -14.07 -0.07
N PHE A 370 -7.37 -14.26 -1.13
CA PHE A 370 -7.88 -14.34 -2.49
C PHE A 370 -8.71 -15.62 -2.74
N ILE A 371 -8.28 -16.76 -2.19
CA ILE A 371 -9.05 -18.02 -2.28
C ILE A 371 -10.40 -17.89 -1.60
N THR A 372 -10.43 -17.30 -0.40
CA THR A 372 -11.68 -17.06 0.31
C THR A 372 -12.55 -16.05 -0.43
N TRP A 373 -11.96 -14.99 -1.02
CA TRP A 373 -12.69 -14.03 -1.85
C TRP A 373 -13.41 -14.71 -3.02
N VAL A 374 -12.71 -15.59 -3.74
CA VAL A 374 -13.30 -16.36 -4.85
C VAL A 374 -14.38 -17.32 -4.35
N ALA A 375 -14.13 -18.03 -3.26
CA ALA A 375 -15.09 -18.98 -2.68
C ALA A 375 -16.37 -18.31 -2.15
N LEU A 376 -16.29 -17.06 -1.69
CA LEU A 376 -17.44 -16.26 -1.25
C LEU A 376 -18.17 -15.58 -2.42
N GLY A 377 -17.45 -15.28 -3.52
CA GLY A 377 -18.05 -14.74 -4.73
C GLY A 377 -18.98 -15.74 -5.43
N GLU A 378 -18.63 -17.03 -5.39
CA GLU A 378 -19.45 -18.14 -5.89
C GLU A 378 -19.62 -19.20 -4.78
N PRO A 379 -20.61 -19.04 -3.88
CA PRO A 379 -20.86 -20.02 -2.83
C PRO A 379 -21.29 -21.35 -3.46
N SER A 380 -20.53 -22.41 -3.22
CA SER A 380 -20.78 -23.73 -3.79
C SER A 380 -20.10 -24.82 -2.97
N VAL A 381 -20.58 -26.06 -3.13
CA VAL A 381 -19.99 -27.22 -2.44
C VAL A 381 -18.56 -27.47 -2.88
N MET A 382 -18.22 -27.28 -4.15
CA MET A 382 -16.84 -27.46 -4.62
C MET A 382 -15.88 -26.45 -3.99
N ASN A 383 -16.34 -25.21 -3.76
CA ASN A 383 -15.54 -24.17 -3.10
C ASN A 383 -15.47 -24.34 -1.57
N LEU A 384 -16.40 -25.07 -0.93
CA LEU A 384 -16.38 -25.39 0.50
C LEU A 384 -15.04 -26.01 0.93
N VAL A 385 -14.51 -26.95 0.13
CA VAL A 385 -13.24 -27.63 0.42
C VAL A 385 -12.09 -26.62 0.53
N LEU A 386 -12.07 -25.59 -0.34
CA LEU A 386 -11.07 -24.53 -0.27
C LEU A 386 -11.21 -23.70 1.01
N VAL A 387 -12.44 -23.36 1.41
CA VAL A 387 -12.70 -22.63 2.65
C VAL A 387 -12.25 -23.43 3.87
N VAL A 388 -12.53 -24.74 3.91
CA VAL A 388 -12.10 -25.64 4.99
C VAL A 388 -10.58 -25.70 5.07
N LEU A 389 -9.90 -25.97 3.94
CA LEU A 389 -8.44 -26.05 3.89
C LEU A 389 -7.80 -24.77 4.43
N TRP A 390 -8.27 -23.59 4.01
CA TRP A 390 -7.68 -22.31 4.41
C TRP A 390 -8.12 -21.85 5.81
N ALA A 391 -9.33 -22.16 6.27
CA ALA A 391 -9.76 -21.88 7.63
C ALA A 391 -8.87 -22.60 8.67
N PHE A 392 -8.44 -23.83 8.39
CA PHE A 392 -7.52 -24.57 9.26
C PHE A 392 -6.03 -24.30 8.98
N ALA A 393 -5.64 -23.97 7.74
CA ALA A 393 -4.25 -23.64 7.42
C ALA A 393 -3.76 -22.35 8.11
N MET A 394 -4.66 -21.40 8.36
CA MET A 394 -4.28 -20.13 8.95
C MET A 394 -3.78 -20.30 10.41
N PRO A 395 -4.55 -20.93 11.33
CA PRO A 395 -4.10 -21.21 12.69
C PRO A 395 -2.91 -22.18 12.78
N TYR A 396 -2.89 -23.24 11.96
CA TYR A 396 -1.91 -24.33 12.10
C TYR A 396 -0.73 -24.18 11.11
N PRO A 397 0.45 -23.70 11.56
CA PRO A 397 1.55 -23.38 10.65
C PRO A 397 2.14 -24.60 9.92
N ARG A 398 2.13 -25.78 10.55
CA ARG A 398 2.61 -27.02 9.92
C ARG A 398 1.73 -27.49 8.76
N PHE A 399 0.43 -27.17 8.81
CA PHE A 399 -0.54 -27.58 7.80
C PHE A 399 -0.49 -26.69 6.53
N ARG A 400 0.07 -25.48 6.63
CA ARG A 400 0.10 -24.47 5.55
C ARG A 400 0.60 -24.97 4.20
N HIS A 401 1.76 -25.62 4.19
CA HIS A 401 2.34 -26.15 2.95
C HIS A 401 1.44 -27.23 2.34
N MET A 402 0.91 -28.14 3.17
CA MET A 402 0.02 -29.20 2.71
C MET A 402 -1.29 -28.63 2.17
N ALA A 403 -1.87 -27.63 2.83
CA ALA A 403 -3.08 -26.95 2.36
C ALA A 403 -2.88 -26.26 1.01
N SER A 404 -1.74 -25.59 0.80
CA SER A 404 -1.39 -25.01 -0.51
C SER A 404 -1.36 -26.08 -1.60
N CYS A 405 -0.64 -27.20 -1.39
CA CYS A 405 -0.58 -28.31 -2.34
C CYS A 405 -1.95 -28.98 -2.59
N LEU A 406 -2.77 -29.18 -1.55
CA LEU A 406 -4.12 -29.75 -1.73
C LEU A 406 -5.04 -28.79 -2.47
N SER A 407 -4.93 -27.48 -2.19
CA SER A 407 -5.73 -26.46 -2.87
C SER A 407 -5.37 -26.33 -4.34
N THR A 408 -4.11 -26.51 -4.76
CA THR A 408 -3.77 -26.51 -6.19
C THR A 408 -4.36 -27.69 -6.92
N VAL A 409 -4.25 -28.90 -6.37
CA VAL A 409 -4.86 -30.10 -6.95
C VAL A 409 -6.37 -29.90 -7.08
N TRP A 410 -7.03 -29.40 -6.02
CA TRP A 410 -8.46 -29.20 -6.02
C TRP A 410 -8.92 -28.12 -7.01
N VAL A 411 -8.20 -27.00 -7.10
CA VAL A 411 -8.50 -25.94 -8.08
C VAL A 411 -8.33 -26.46 -9.51
N CYS A 412 -7.30 -27.27 -9.79
CA CYS A 412 -7.16 -27.93 -11.09
C CYS A 412 -8.37 -28.83 -11.41
N ILE A 413 -8.85 -29.61 -10.43
CA ILE A 413 -10.07 -30.42 -10.59
C ILE A 413 -11.29 -29.53 -10.90
N ILE A 414 -11.48 -28.44 -10.14
CA ILE A 414 -12.59 -27.50 -10.39
C ILE A 414 -12.52 -26.93 -11.80
N ILE A 415 -11.35 -26.49 -12.27
CA ILE A 415 -11.19 -25.93 -13.62
C ILE A 415 -11.55 -26.98 -14.69
N VAL A 416 -11.06 -28.22 -14.54
CA VAL A 416 -11.37 -29.30 -15.50
C VAL A 416 -12.86 -29.61 -15.49
N CYS A 417 -13.49 -29.75 -14.31
CA CYS A 417 -14.92 -30.00 -14.22
C CYS A 417 -15.74 -28.83 -14.80
N LYS A 418 -15.37 -27.58 -14.52
CA LYS A 418 -16.02 -26.40 -15.11
C LYS A 418 -15.89 -26.41 -16.64
N MET A 419 -14.72 -26.74 -17.18
CA MET A 419 -14.52 -26.83 -18.63
C MET A 419 -15.32 -27.98 -19.25
N LEU A 420 -15.33 -29.16 -18.64
CA LEU A 420 -16.12 -30.30 -19.10
C LEU A 420 -17.62 -29.98 -19.11
N TYR A 421 -18.11 -29.28 -18.08
CA TYR A 421 -19.52 -28.88 -17.99
C TYR A 421 -19.93 -27.91 -19.11
N GLN A 422 -19.01 -27.10 -19.64
CA GLN A 422 -19.31 -26.18 -20.75
C GLN A 422 -19.49 -26.89 -22.09
N LEU A 423 -19.05 -28.14 -22.25
CA LEU A 423 -19.25 -28.90 -23.50
C LEU A 423 -20.73 -28.99 -23.84
N SER A 424 -21.07 -28.77 -25.11
CA SER A 424 -22.45 -28.82 -25.61
C SER A 424 -23.10 -30.20 -25.55
N ILE A 425 -22.35 -31.26 -25.20
CA ILE A 425 -22.91 -32.58 -24.86
C ILE A 425 -23.77 -32.53 -23.59
N VAL A 426 -23.46 -31.62 -22.66
CA VAL A 426 -24.18 -31.46 -21.41
C VAL A 426 -25.28 -30.42 -21.63
N ASN A 427 -26.52 -30.87 -21.70
CA ASN A 427 -27.70 -30.00 -21.79
C ASN A 427 -28.45 -29.98 -20.44
N PRO A 428 -28.47 -28.85 -19.72
CA PRO A 428 -29.15 -28.76 -18.42
C PRO A 428 -30.66 -29.07 -18.48
N MET A 429 -31.30 -28.88 -19.63
CA MET A 429 -32.74 -29.12 -19.80
C MET A 429 -33.14 -30.59 -19.66
N ASP A 430 -32.21 -31.54 -19.87
CA ASP A 430 -32.53 -32.96 -19.84
C ASP A 430 -32.70 -33.51 -18.42
N TYR A 431 -32.13 -32.83 -17.41
CA TYR A 431 -32.13 -33.25 -16.00
C TYR A 431 -32.52 -32.14 -15.03
N SER A 432 -32.92 -30.96 -15.53
CA SER A 432 -33.40 -29.88 -14.68
C SER A 432 -34.72 -30.27 -14.02
N SER A 433 -34.87 -29.88 -12.76
CA SER A 433 -36.08 -30.14 -11.98
C SER A 433 -36.93 -28.88 -11.91
N THR A 434 -38.16 -28.95 -12.41
CA THR A 434 -39.14 -27.87 -12.25
C THR A 434 -39.95 -28.10 -10.99
N CYS A 435 -39.79 -27.22 -9.99
CA CYS A 435 -40.55 -27.32 -8.73
C CYS A 435 -41.95 -26.72 -8.91
N SER A 436 -42.97 -27.46 -8.47
CA SER A 436 -44.36 -26.98 -8.47
C SER A 436 -44.58 -25.90 -7.40
N VAL A 437 -45.23 -24.80 -7.79
CA VAL A 437 -45.56 -23.70 -6.87
C VAL A 437 -46.51 -24.19 -5.77
N PRO A 438 -46.20 -23.99 -4.47
CA PRO A 438 -47.07 -24.40 -3.37
C PRO A 438 -48.32 -23.53 -3.29
N PHE A 439 -49.40 -24.10 -2.75
CA PHE A 439 -50.61 -23.34 -2.44
C PHE A 439 -50.34 -22.33 -1.31
N PRO A 440 -50.92 -21.11 -1.36
CA PRO A 440 -50.66 -20.06 -0.38
C PRO A 440 -51.05 -20.45 1.05
N ASN A 441 -51.97 -21.41 1.24
CA ASN A 441 -52.35 -21.90 2.58
C ASN A 441 -51.26 -22.73 3.26
N LYS A 442 -50.24 -23.20 2.50
CA LYS A 442 -49.15 -24.04 3.02
C LYS A 442 -47.91 -23.24 3.42
N THR A 443 -47.75 -22.02 2.92
CA THR A 443 -46.55 -21.20 3.10
C THR A 443 -46.92 -19.79 3.57
N ASN A 444 -46.05 -19.18 4.37
CA ASN A 444 -46.26 -17.81 4.88
C ASN A 444 -45.75 -16.70 3.92
N LEU A 445 -45.48 -17.04 2.65
CA LEU A 445 -44.92 -16.12 1.65
C LEU A 445 -46.01 -15.51 0.79
N GLU A 446 -45.86 -14.23 0.43
CA GLU A 446 -46.73 -13.62 -0.57
C GLU A 446 -46.50 -14.23 -1.96
N ARG A 447 -47.52 -14.19 -2.82
CA ARG A 447 -47.43 -14.76 -4.18
C ARG A 447 -46.32 -14.10 -5.03
N SER A 448 -46.10 -12.80 -4.83
CA SER A 448 -45.01 -12.03 -5.42
C SER A 448 -43.63 -12.51 -4.95
N GLU A 449 -43.48 -12.83 -3.66
CA GLU A 449 -42.24 -13.35 -3.07
C GLU A 449 -41.94 -14.77 -3.55
N ILE A 450 -42.97 -15.62 -3.64
CA ILE A 450 -42.84 -17.00 -4.13
C ILE A 450 -42.28 -17.01 -5.57
N LEU A 451 -42.82 -16.19 -6.46
CA LEU A 451 -42.37 -16.10 -7.86
C LEU A 451 -40.94 -15.55 -8.01
N ASN A 452 -40.47 -14.77 -7.04
CA ASN A 452 -39.12 -14.22 -7.00
C ASN A 452 -38.10 -15.15 -6.30
N SER A 453 -38.55 -16.22 -5.65
CA SER A 453 -37.66 -17.17 -4.98
C SER A 453 -36.86 -18.03 -5.98
N THR A 454 -35.68 -18.51 -5.56
CA THR A 454 -34.83 -19.33 -6.43
C THR A 454 -35.46 -20.67 -6.82
N LEU A 455 -36.41 -21.20 -6.04
CA LEU A 455 -37.04 -22.49 -6.31
C LEU A 455 -38.09 -22.43 -7.43
N TYR A 456 -38.84 -21.33 -7.52
CA TYR A 456 -40.03 -21.25 -8.37
C TYR A 456 -39.87 -20.32 -9.58
N LYS A 457 -38.77 -19.56 -9.66
CA LYS A 457 -38.52 -18.61 -10.74
C LYS A 457 -38.16 -19.29 -12.08
N GLU A 458 -37.24 -20.24 -12.04
CA GLU A 458 -36.64 -20.90 -13.21
C GLU A 458 -36.42 -22.40 -12.91
N PRO A 459 -36.38 -23.28 -13.92
CA PRO A 459 -36.08 -24.69 -13.71
C PRO A 459 -34.68 -24.84 -13.09
N ILE A 460 -34.58 -25.69 -12.07
CA ILE A 460 -33.39 -25.77 -11.24
C ILE A 460 -32.41 -26.76 -11.85
N ASP A 461 -31.21 -26.28 -12.12
CA ASP A 461 -30.07 -27.12 -12.46
C ASP A 461 -29.44 -27.68 -11.15
N PRO A 462 -29.48 -29.01 -10.91
CA PRO A 462 -28.88 -29.60 -9.72
C PRO A 462 -27.35 -29.38 -9.65
N ALA A 463 -26.67 -29.21 -10.80
CA ALA A 463 -25.23 -28.98 -10.84
C ALA A 463 -24.84 -27.58 -10.35
N ASN A 464 -25.77 -26.61 -10.38
CA ASN A 464 -25.51 -25.25 -9.92
C ASN A 464 -25.19 -25.20 -8.41
N TRP A 465 -25.81 -26.07 -7.60
CA TRP A 465 -25.51 -26.18 -6.17
C TRP A 465 -24.07 -26.68 -5.90
N PHE A 466 -23.57 -27.58 -6.75
CA PHE A 466 -22.16 -27.99 -6.73
C PHE A 466 -21.22 -26.89 -7.23
N GLY A 467 -21.73 -25.90 -7.96
CA GLY A 467 -20.98 -24.75 -8.48
C GLY A 467 -20.70 -24.80 -9.97
N PHE A 468 -21.45 -25.61 -10.74
CA PHE A 468 -21.36 -25.71 -12.19
C PHE A 468 -22.53 -25.01 -12.86
N ARG A 469 -22.26 -24.06 -13.75
CA ARG A 469 -23.27 -23.36 -14.56
C ARG A 469 -22.79 -23.23 -16.00
N LYS A 470 -23.72 -23.20 -16.96
CA LYS A 470 -23.42 -22.82 -18.35
C LYS A 470 -23.24 -21.30 -18.43
N ASP A 471 -22.21 -20.85 -19.14
CA ASP A 471 -21.89 -19.43 -19.27
C ASP A 471 -21.48 -19.11 -20.72
N ALA A 472 -21.68 -17.86 -21.17
CA ALA A 472 -21.45 -17.51 -22.58
C ALA A 472 -19.95 -17.54 -22.95
N THR A 473 -19.07 -17.25 -21.99
CA THR A 473 -17.61 -17.34 -22.17
C THR A 473 -16.98 -18.19 -21.08
N VAL A 474 -16.25 -19.23 -21.49
CA VAL A 474 -15.57 -20.16 -20.57
C VAL A 474 -14.45 -19.46 -19.80
N LEU A 475 -13.75 -18.51 -20.43
CA LEU A 475 -12.68 -17.77 -19.79
C LEU A 475 -13.22 -16.91 -18.64
N GLY A 476 -14.29 -16.14 -18.85
CA GLY A 476 -14.89 -15.32 -17.80
C GLY A 476 -15.34 -16.16 -16.60
N TYR A 477 -15.92 -17.33 -16.86
CA TYR A 477 -16.40 -18.23 -15.81
C TYR A 477 -15.29 -18.95 -15.02
N SER A 478 -14.16 -19.27 -15.66
CA SER A 478 -13.01 -19.95 -15.03
C SER A 478 -11.90 -18.99 -14.57
N GLN A 479 -12.00 -17.70 -14.90
CA GLN A 479 -10.98 -16.68 -14.63
C GLN A 479 -10.60 -16.61 -13.16
N ASN A 480 -11.58 -16.65 -12.26
CA ASN A 480 -11.36 -16.57 -10.82
C ASN A 480 -10.51 -17.74 -10.29
N HIS A 481 -10.86 -18.97 -10.68
CA HIS A 481 -10.12 -20.18 -10.31
C HIS A 481 -8.74 -20.25 -10.98
N LEU A 482 -8.61 -19.76 -12.22
CA LEU A 482 -7.32 -19.66 -12.92
C LEU A 482 -6.39 -18.64 -12.22
N LEU A 483 -6.92 -17.52 -11.77
CA LEU A 483 -6.16 -16.53 -11.00
C LEU A 483 -5.72 -17.07 -9.64
N VAL A 484 -6.57 -17.86 -8.97
CA VAL A 484 -6.21 -18.60 -7.74
C VAL A 484 -5.03 -19.55 -8.01
N LEU A 485 -5.10 -20.33 -9.09
CA LEU A 485 -4.02 -21.25 -9.45
C LEU A 485 -2.72 -20.50 -9.72
N MET A 486 -2.77 -19.41 -10.48
CA MET A 486 -1.58 -18.58 -10.75
C MET A 486 -0.98 -18.02 -9.46
N LEU A 487 -1.82 -17.65 -8.50
CA LEU A 487 -1.35 -17.12 -7.22
C LEU A 487 -0.72 -18.20 -6.33
N LEU A 488 -1.26 -19.42 -6.33
CA LEU A 488 -0.66 -20.57 -5.65
C LEU A 488 0.69 -20.94 -6.28
N VAL A 489 0.79 -20.92 -7.60
CA VAL A 489 2.08 -21.12 -8.29
C VAL A 489 3.06 -20.00 -7.94
N LEU A 490 2.59 -18.75 -7.87
CA LEU A 490 3.40 -17.61 -7.44
C LEU A 490 3.94 -17.80 -6.01
N GLU A 491 3.13 -18.31 -5.08
CA GLU A 491 3.57 -18.67 -3.72
C GLU A 491 4.78 -19.61 -3.75
N ALA A 492 4.68 -20.73 -4.47
CA ALA A 492 5.77 -21.68 -4.61
C ALA A 492 7.00 -21.04 -5.29
N THR A 493 6.80 -20.18 -6.29
CA THR A 493 7.91 -19.47 -6.95
C THR A 493 8.64 -18.51 -6.01
N VAL A 494 7.93 -17.81 -5.12
CA VAL A 494 8.51 -16.87 -4.16
C VAL A 494 9.42 -17.60 -3.18
N TYR A 495 8.95 -18.69 -2.59
CA TYR A 495 9.76 -19.47 -1.65
C TYR A 495 11.00 -20.07 -2.31
N ARG A 496 10.88 -20.57 -3.54
CA ARG A 496 12.01 -21.12 -4.30
C ARG A 496 12.99 -20.04 -4.75
N HIS A 497 12.50 -18.89 -5.19
CA HIS A 497 13.36 -17.76 -5.56
C HIS A 497 14.20 -17.30 -4.37
N GLN A 498 13.58 -17.23 -3.18
CA GLN A 498 14.30 -16.87 -1.95
C GLN A 498 15.35 -17.93 -1.59
N ALA A 499 15.00 -19.22 -1.62
CA ALA A 499 15.96 -20.30 -1.39
C ALA A 499 17.18 -20.20 -2.32
N HIS A 500 16.95 -19.97 -3.62
CA HIS A 500 18.00 -19.75 -4.60
C HIS A 500 18.83 -18.48 -4.29
N HIS A 501 18.17 -17.37 -3.93
CA HIS A 501 18.84 -16.12 -3.60
C HIS A 501 19.77 -16.24 -2.38
N TYR A 502 19.34 -16.96 -1.34
CA TYR A 502 20.15 -17.23 -0.15
C TYR A 502 21.39 -18.06 -0.46
N GLN A 503 21.23 -19.15 -1.23
CA GLN A 503 22.35 -19.98 -1.68
C GLN A 503 23.34 -19.20 -2.56
N GLN A 504 22.83 -18.39 -3.49
CA GLN A 504 23.66 -17.59 -4.41
C GLN A 504 24.55 -16.57 -3.69
N HIS A 505 24.05 -16.00 -2.59
CA HIS A 505 24.79 -15.07 -1.74
C HIS A 505 25.56 -15.77 -0.61
N GLN A 506 25.48 -17.10 -0.51
CA GLN A 506 26.05 -17.90 0.58
C GLN A 506 25.61 -17.37 1.96
N ARG A 507 24.33 -17.01 2.10
CA ARG A 507 23.73 -16.53 3.33
C ARG A 507 22.66 -17.49 3.82
N SER A 508 22.60 -17.73 5.12
CA SER A 508 21.45 -18.39 5.73
C SER A 508 20.23 -17.44 5.72
N PRO A 509 19.00 -17.98 5.71
CA PRO A 509 17.82 -17.17 5.96
C PRO A 509 17.96 -16.50 7.34
N PRO A 510 17.53 -15.23 7.49
CA PRO A 510 17.64 -14.53 8.76
C PRO A 510 16.81 -15.25 9.83
N PRO A 511 17.31 -15.32 11.09
CA PRO A 511 16.65 -16.06 12.18
C PRO A 511 15.23 -15.52 12.46
N ILE A 512 15.05 -14.20 12.30
CA ILE A 512 13.75 -13.54 12.39
C ILE A 512 13.27 -13.12 10.99
N PRO A 513 12.01 -13.43 10.62
CA PRO A 513 11.39 -12.95 9.38
C PRO A 513 11.09 -11.44 9.46
N ALA A 514 12.12 -10.61 9.25
CA ALA A 514 12.02 -9.14 9.20
C ALA A 514 12.35 -8.58 7.80
N LEU A 515 11.77 -7.42 7.45
CA LEU A 515 12.03 -6.72 6.18
C LEU A 515 13.39 -6.00 6.21
N PHE A 516 13.72 -5.38 7.35
CA PHE A 516 15.00 -4.70 7.58
C PHE A 516 15.73 -5.31 8.79
N PRO A 517 16.67 -6.25 8.61
CA PRO A 517 17.36 -6.91 9.73
C PRO A 517 18.14 -5.97 10.65
N HIS A 518 18.63 -4.83 10.14
CA HIS A 518 19.41 -3.85 10.91
C HIS A 518 18.57 -2.98 11.86
N ALA A 519 17.23 -3.00 11.73
CA ALA A 519 16.33 -2.20 12.56
C ALA A 519 15.94 -2.99 13.83
N THR A 520 16.69 -2.78 14.90
CA THR A 520 16.50 -3.41 16.22
C THR A 520 15.85 -2.46 17.22
N ARG A 521 15.46 -2.97 18.39
CA ARG A 521 14.91 -2.18 19.50
C ARG A 521 15.83 -1.06 19.96
N ASP A 522 17.15 -1.24 19.93
CA ASP A 522 18.12 -0.23 20.38
C ASP A 522 18.26 0.92 19.38
N ASN A 523 18.13 0.61 18.09
CA ASN A 523 18.19 1.60 17.01
C ASN A 523 16.88 2.38 16.85
N LEU A 524 15.82 2.01 17.57
CA LEU A 524 14.49 2.62 17.51
C LEU A 524 14.52 4.12 17.80
N ASP A 525 15.26 4.52 18.83
CA ASP A 525 15.22 5.87 19.39
C ASP A 525 16.21 6.85 18.72
N GLN A 526 17.01 6.40 17.75
CA GLN A 526 18.06 7.22 17.11
C GLN A 526 17.51 8.22 16.08
N GLY A 527 16.41 7.92 15.39
CA GLY A 527 15.85 8.80 14.37
C GLY A 527 14.56 8.30 13.74
N LEU A 528 13.86 9.19 13.01
CA LEU A 528 12.54 8.92 12.45
C LEU A 528 12.56 7.78 11.41
N LEU A 529 13.59 7.71 10.56
CA LEU A 529 13.72 6.65 9.56
C LEU A 529 13.96 5.28 10.23
N SER A 530 14.78 5.22 11.27
CA SER A 530 15.03 3.99 12.04
C SER A 530 13.75 3.54 12.76
N PHE A 531 12.98 4.48 13.30
CA PHE A 531 11.65 4.22 13.85
C PHE A 531 10.68 3.65 12.82
N LEU A 532 10.59 4.23 11.63
CA LEU A 532 9.70 3.74 10.57
C LEU A 532 10.09 2.33 10.12
N LYS A 533 11.39 2.05 9.95
CA LYS A 533 11.89 0.70 9.61
C LYS A 533 11.54 -0.32 10.69
N TYR A 534 11.68 0.05 11.97
CA TYR A 534 11.27 -0.82 13.08
C TYR A 534 9.76 -1.07 13.08
N LEU A 535 8.94 -0.03 12.87
CA LEU A 535 7.49 -0.16 12.80
C LEU A 535 7.08 -1.09 11.65
N LEU A 536 7.66 -0.96 10.46
CA LEU A 536 7.37 -1.84 9.33
C LEU A 536 7.70 -3.31 9.63
N ASN A 537 8.74 -3.59 10.42
CA ASN A 537 9.08 -4.95 10.82
C ASN A 537 8.14 -5.51 11.91
N TYR A 538 7.87 -4.73 12.97
CA TYR A 538 7.33 -5.24 14.23
C TYR A 538 5.99 -4.60 14.64
N CYS A 539 5.29 -3.90 13.73
CA CYS A 539 3.98 -3.29 14.02
C CYS A 539 2.99 -4.32 14.58
N PHE A 540 2.80 -5.44 13.86
CA PHE A 540 1.86 -6.48 14.31
C PHE A 540 2.35 -7.22 15.56
N TYR A 541 3.68 -7.34 15.75
CA TYR A 541 4.24 -7.91 16.98
C TYR A 541 3.90 -7.05 18.21
N LYS A 542 3.95 -5.71 18.09
CA LYS A 542 3.63 -4.80 19.21
C LYS A 542 2.14 -4.52 19.40
N PHE A 543 1.38 -4.37 18.32
CA PHE A 543 -0.03 -3.93 18.33
C PHE A 543 -1.04 -5.01 17.88
N GLY A 544 -0.63 -6.28 17.82
CA GLY A 544 -1.45 -7.33 17.22
C GLY A 544 -2.76 -7.62 17.95
N LEU A 545 -2.80 -7.52 19.29
CA LEU A 545 -4.05 -7.71 20.06
C LEU A 545 -5.04 -6.58 19.80
N GLU A 546 -4.55 -5.34 19.80
CA GLU A 546 -5.34 -4.16 19.54
C GLU A 546 -5.97 -4.24 18.14
N ILE A 547 -5.19 -4.63 17.13
CA ILE A 547 -5.68 -4.86 15.77
C ILE A 547 -6.73 -5.99 15.76
N CYS A 548 -6.51 -7.11 16.46
CA CYS A 548 -7.49 -8.20 16.52
C CYS A 548 -8.81 -7.79 17.17
N PHE A 549 -8.78 -6.99 18.26
CA PHE A 549 -9.98 -6.49 18.89
C PHE A 549 -10.73 -5.51 17.99
N LEU A 550 -10.02 -4.63 17.27
CA LEU A 550 -10.64 -3.75 16.27
C LEU A 550 -11.28 -4.52 15.13
N MET A 551 -10.62 -5.56 14.63
CA MET A 551 -11.21 -6.43 13.62
C MET A 551 -12.46 -7.14 14.14
N THR A 552 -12.47 -7.54 15.42
CA THR A 552 -13.66 -8.15 16.04
C THR A 552 -14.82 -7.15 16.12
N VAL A 553 -14.56 -5.91 16.57
CA VAL A 553 -15.57 -4.84 16.60
C VAL A 553 -16.03 -4.48 15.19
N ASN A 554 -15.15 -4.49 14.20
CA ASN A 554 -15.51 -4.25 12.80
C ASN A 554 -16.43 -5.34 12.25
N VAL A 555 -16.15 -6.63 12.54
CA VAL A 555 -17.07 -7.73 12.22
C VAL A 555 -18.43 -7.50 12.88
N ILE A 556 -18.44 -7.11 14.17
CA ILE A 556 -19.68 -6.84 14.89
C ILE A 556 -20.48 -5.70 14.23
N GLY A 557 -19.79 -4.64 13.83
CA GLY A 557 -20.43 -3.46 13.23
C GLY A 557 -20.92 -3.65 11.80
N GLN A 558 -20.24 -4.46 10.98
CA GLN A 558 -20.64 -4.67 9.59
C GLN A 558 -21.81 -5.66 9.45
N ARG A 559 -21.87 -6.67 10.31
CA ARG A 559 -22.81 -7.80 10.19
C ARG A 559 -24.13 -7.62 10.95
N MET A 560 -24.12 -6.96 12.12
CA MET A 560 -25.27 -6.75 13.04
C MET A 560 -26.37 -7.84 12.98
N ASN A 561 -25.96 -9.10 13.13
CA ASN A 561 -26.84 -10.27 13.03
C ASN A 561 -26.73 -11.13 14.31
N PHE A 562 -27.57 -12.16 14.41
CA PHE A 562 -27.58 -13.06 15.56
C PHE A 562 -26.25 -13.80 15.77
N LEU A 563 -25.60 -14.25 14.70
CA LEU A 563 -24.34 -14.99 14.79
C LEU A 563 -23.21 -14.16 15.39
N VAL A 564 -23.23 -12.84 15.17
CA VAL A 564 -22.26 -11.90 15.74
C VAL A 564 -22.36 -11.81 17.27
N ILE A 565 -23.52 -12.11 17.87
CA ILE A 565 -23.67 -12.14 19.33
C ILE A 565 -22.67 -13.10 19.96
N ILE A 566 -22.38 -14.21 19.27
CA ILE A 566 -21.40 -15.20 19.71
C ILE A 566 -19.98 -14.59 19.72
N HIS A 567 -19.61 -13.79 18.71
CA HIS A 567 -18.35 -13.02 18.70
C HIS A 567 -18.30 -12.01 19.85
N SER A 568 -19.40 -11.32 20.12
CA SER A 568 -19.52 -10.38 21.24
C SER A 568 -19.30 -11.06 22.59
N CYS A 569 -19.89 -12.23 22.81
CA CYS A 569 -19.67 -13.02 24.03
C CYS A 569 -18.19 -13.41 24.19
N TRP A 570 -17.55 -13.89 23.13
CA TRP A 570 -16.11 -14.19 23.15
C TRP A 570 -15.25 -12.97 23.43
N LEU A 571 -15.57 -11.82 22.83
CA LEU A 571 -14.87 -10.56 23.06
C LEU A 571 -14.91 -10.17 24.55
N VAL A 572 -16.06 -10.28 25.22
CA VAL A 572 -16.20 -10.04 26.67
C VAL A 572 -15.37 -11.03 27.48
N VAL A 573 -15.43 -12.33 27.16
CA VAL A 573 -14.63 -13.36 27.85
C VAL A 573 -13.13 -13.08 27.72
N ILE A 574 -12.67 -12.56 26.59
CA ILE A 574 -11.26 -12.22 26.38
C ILE A 574 -10.88 -10.91 27.10
N LEU A 575 -11.68 -9.85 26.99
CA LEU A 575 -11.39 -8.55 27.58
C LEU A 575 -11.46 -8.54 29.10
N THR A 576 -12.32 -9.36 29.71
CA THR A 576 -12.34 -9.56 31.17
C THR A 576 -11.01 -10.11 31.69
N ARG A 577 -10.26 -10.84 30.86
CA ARG A 577 -8.88 -11.26 31.16
C ARG A 577 -7.90 -10.13 30.84
N ARG A 578 -7.76 -9.19 31.78
CA ARG A 578 -6.95 -7.95 31.62
C ARG A 578 -5.46 -8.16 31.33
N ARG A 579 -4.88 -9.32 31.66
CA ARG A 579 -3.44 -9.59 31.49
C ARG A 579 -3.17 -10.33 30.19
N ARG A 580 -2.17 -9.86 29.43
CA ARG A 580 -1.71 -10.50 28.19
C ARG A 580 -1.39 -12.00 28.36
N SER A 581 -0.73 -12.38 29.44
CA SER A 581 -0.40 -13.78 29.74
C SER A 581 -1.62 -14.67 30.00
N ALA A 582 -2.73 -14.09 30.49
CA ALA A 582 -3.98 -14.81 30.67
C ALA A 582 -4.72 -14.98 29.34
N ILE A 583 -4.70 -13.96 28.49
CA ILE A 583 -5.26 -14.01 27.12
C ILE A 583 -4.55 -15.09 26.29
N ALA A 584 -3.21 -15.12 26.33
CA ALA A 584 -2.40 -16.08 25.57
C ALA A 584 -2.78 -17.56 25.84
N LYS A 585 -3.23 -17.91 27.05
CA LYS A 585 -3.66 -19.27 27.39
C LYS A 585 -4.99 -19.68 26.74
N ILE A 586 -5.90 -18.74 26.51
CA ILE A 586 -7.24 -19.00 25.92
C ILE A 586 -7.21 -18.82 24.40
N TRP A 587 -6.26 -18.06 23.88
CA TRP A 587 -6.19 -17.67 22.47
C TRP A 587 -6.24 -18.83 21.46
N PRO A 588 -5.55 -19.97 21.65
CA PRO A 588 -5.65 -21.09 20.72
C PRO A 588 -7.07 -21.66 20.61
N LYS A 589 -7.82 -21.69 21.73
CA LYS A 589 -9.22 -22.14 21.75
C LYS A 589 -10.11 -21.17 20.97
N TYR A 590 -9.85 -19.86 21.10
CA TYR A 590 -10.54 -18.83 20.32
C TYR A 590 -10.25 -18.95 18.82
N CYS A 591 -9.00 -19.18 18.41
CA CYS A 591 -8.66 -19.41 17.00
C CYS A 591 -9.33 -20.66 16.43
N LEU A 592 -9.39 -21.76 17.19
CA LEU A 592 -10.11 -22.97 16.78
C LEU A 592 -11.61 -22.71 16.64
N PHE A 593 -12.21 -22.01 17.60
CA PHE A 593 -13.60 -21.58 17.52
C PHE A 593 -13.86 -20.74 16.26
N LEU A 594 -13.04 -19.74 15.97
CA LEU A 594 -13.18 -18.92 14.76
C LEU A 594 -13.09 -19.75 13.47
N GLY A 595 -12.15 -20.70 13.40
CA GLY A 595 -12.02 -21.60 12.24
C GLY A 595 -13.28 -22.45 12.00
N LEU A 596 -13.80 -23.07 13.07
CA LEU A 596 -15.04 -23.84 13.02
C LEU A 596 -16.26 -22.96 12.72
N PHE A 597 -16.28 -21.73 13.24
CA PHE A 597 -17.39 -20.81 13.06
C PHE A 597 -17.50 -20.30 11.62
N VAL A 598 -16.37 -19.98 10.98
CA VAL A 598 -16.34 -19.62 9.54
C VAL A 598 -16.81 -20.80 8.68
N PHE A 599 -16.39 -22.02 9.01
CA PHE A 599 -16.87 -23.22 8.32
C PHE A 599 -18.40 -23.38 8.45
N TYR A 600 -18.92 -23.26 9.68
CA TYR A 600 -20.35 -23.34 9.94
C TYR A 600 -21.14 -22.25 9.20
N GLN A 601 -20.66 -21.00 9.22
CA GLN A 601 -21.29 -19.90 8.50
C GLN A 601 -21.31 -20.12 6.99
N TYR A 602 -20.24 -20.66 6.40
CA TYR A 602 -20.23 -20.98 4.98
C TYR A 602 -21.22 -22.10 4.62
N MET A 603 -21.36 -23.12 5.48
CA MET A 603 -22.38 -24.15 5.31
C MET A 603 -23.80 -23.59 5.35
N LEU A 604 -24.07 -22.61 6.22
CA LEU A 604 -25.35 -21.87 6.21
C LEU A 604 -25.55 -21.08 4.92
N CYS A 605 -24.50 -20.55 4.29
CA CYS A 605 -24.63 -19.87 3.00
C CYS A 605 -24.95 -20.82 1.84
N VAL A 606 -24.42 -22.05 1.88
CA VAL A 606 -24.66 -23.07 0.84
C VAL A 606 -26.06 -23.68 0.96
N GLY A 607 -26.52 -23.94 2.19
CA GLY A 607 -27.85 -24.48 2.44
C GLY A 607 -28.10 -25.87 1.85
N MET A 608 -29.36 -26.27 1.82
CA MET A 608 -29.84 -27.51 1.21
C MET A 608 -29.89 -27.42 -0.33
N PRO A 609 -29.72 -28.54 -1.05
CA PRO A 609 -29.82 -28.56 -2.50
C PRO A 609 -31.21 -28.11 -2.98
N PRO A 610 -31.30 -27.07 -3.86
CA PRO A 610 -32.58 -26.58 -4.36
C PRO A 610 -33.31 -27.60 -5.25
N ALA A 611 -32.59 -28.56 -5.84
CA ALA A 611 -33.16 -29.63 -6.67
C ALA A 611 -34.11 -30.58 -5.92
N LEU A 612 -34.08 -30.58 -4.57
CA LEU A 612 -35.00 -31.39 -3.78
C LEU A 612 -36.43 -30.82 -3.76
N CYS A 613 -36.65 -29.59 -4.20
CA CYS A 613 -37.95 -28.90 -4.16
C CYS A 613 -38.61 -28.84 -2.76
N ILE A 614 -37.81 -28.95 -1.69
CA ILE A 614 -38.28 -28.85 -0.30
C ILE A 614 -37.91 -27.45 0.21
N ASP A 615 -38.93 -26.70 0.63
CA ASP A 615 -38.75 -25.39 1.23
C ASP A 615 -38.37 -25.51 2.71
N TYR A 616 -37.67 -24.50 3.24
CA TYR A 616 -37.16 -24.56 4.61
C TYR A 616 -38.28 -24.54 5.67
N PRO A 617 -38.09 -25.21 6.83
CA PRO A 617 -39.14 -25.34 7.85
C PRO A 617 -39.71 -24.03 8.40
N TRP A 618 -38.93 -22.95 8.43
CA TRP A 618 -39.39 -21.64 8.92
C TRP A 618 -40.34 -20.90 7.97
N ARG A 619 -40.53 -21.39 6.74
CA ARG A 619 -41.52 -20.88 5.79
C ARG A 619 -42.82 -21.68 5.78
N TRP A 620 -42.87 -22.81 6.48
CA TRP A 620 -44.10 -23.59 6.65
C TRP A 620 -45.13 -22.84 7.48
N ASN A 621 -46.41 -23.15 7.24
CA ASN A 621 -47.50 -22.58 8.02
C ASN A 621 -47.34 -22.98 9.51
N ALA A 622 -47.01 -21.99 10.33
CA ALA A 622 -46.73 -22.12 11.76
C ALA A 622 -47.49 -21.00 12.49
N PRO A 623 -47.91 -21.21 13.76
CA PRO A 623 -48.71 -20.23 14.50
C PRO A 623 -47.98 -18.89 14.73
N VAL A 624 -46.65 -18.87 14.63
CA VAL A 624 -45.82 -17.66 14.69
C VAL A 624 -45.26 -17.39 13.29
N THR A 625 -45.71 -16.31 12.67
CA THR A 625 -45.20 -15.87 11.36
C THR A 625 -43.80 -15.28 11.52
N ILE A 626 -42.82 -15.86 10.84
CA ILE A 626 -41.44 -15.38 10.80
C ILE A 626 -41.29 -14.50 9.56
N ASN A 627 -41.15 -13.20 9.75
CA ASN A 627 -40.95 -12.24 8.65
C ASN A 627 -39.61 -12.49 7.93
N SER A 628 -39.55 -12.17 6.63
CA SER A 628 -38.33 -12.26 5.81
C SER A 628 -37.15 -11.47 6.42
N ALA A 629 -37.42 -10.32 7.05
CA ALA A 629 -36.41 -9.53 7.77
C ALA A 629 -35.83 -10.28 8.99
N LEU A 630 -36.65 -11.05 9.72
CA LEU A 630 -36.19 -11.82 10.88
C LEU A 630 -35.27 -12.97 10.47
N ILE A 631 -35.61 -13.66 9.38
CA ILE A 631 -34.78 -14.75 8.80
C ILE A 631 -33.40 -14.21 8.42
N LYS A 632 -33.36 -13.05 7.75
CA LYS A 632 -32.11 -12.36 7.39
C LYS A 632 -31.29 -11.97 8.63
N TRP A 633 -31.91 -11.49 9.70
CA TRP A 633 -31.22 -11.11 10.94
C TRP A 633 -30.67 -12.30 11.73
N ILE A 634 -31.39 -13.42 11.77
CA ILE A 634 -30.89 -14.65 12.40
C ILE A 634 -29.75 -15.29 11.57
N TYR A 635 -29.67 -14.95 10.28
CA TYR A 635 -28.73 -15.52 9.30
C TYR A 635 -29.04 -17.00 8.97
N LEU A 636 -30.32 -17.29 8.75
CA LEU A 636 -30.79 -18.61 8.32
C LEU A 636 -30.71 -18.78 6.78
N PRO A 637 -30.48 -20.00 6.27
CA PRO A 637 -30.41 -20.27 4.83
C PRO A 637 -31.79 -20.17 4.16
N ASP A 638 -32.06 -19.18 3.31
CA ASP A 638 -33.37 -19.07 2.65
C ASP A 638 -33.23 -19.00 1.13
N PHE A 639 -34.25 -19.48 0.40
CA PHE A 639 -34.30 -19.43 -1.06
C PHE A 639 -34.85 -18.09 -1.60
N TYR A 640 -35.57 -17.34 -0.76
CA TYR A 640 -36.00 -15.99 -1.08
C TYR A 640 -35.00 -14.95 -0.56
N SER A 641 -34.80 -14.87 0.76
CA SER A 641 -33.84 -13.94 1.37
C SER A 641 -32.47 -14.59 1.58
N VAL A 642 -31.74 -14.85 0.48
CA VAL A 642 -30.44 -15.52 0.51
C VAL A 642 -29.45 -14.77 1.41
N PRO A 643 -28.75 -15.43 2.34
CA PRO A 643 -27.78 -14.79 3.22
C PRO A 643 -26.61 -14.21 2.41
N ASN A 644 -26.21 -12.97 2.69
CA ASN A 644 -25.10 -12.35 2.01
C ASN A 644 -23.78 -13.03 2.41
N THR A 645 -23.08 -13.58 1.41
CA THR A 645 -21.81 -14.30 1.58
C THR A 645 -20.61 -13.37 1.66
N LYS A 646 -20.68 -12.18 1.05
CA LYS A 646 -19.54 -11.25 0.99
C LYS A 646 -19.13 -10.75 2.37
N ASP A 647 -20.09 -10.62 3.28
CA ASP A 647 -19.83 -10.13 4.63
C ASP A 647 -19.00 -11.14 5.46
N LEU A 648 -18.96 -12.43 5.07
CA LEU A 648 -18.12 -13.46 5.68
C LEU A 648 -16.61 -13.21 5.48
N MET A 649 -16.24 -12.33 4.55
CA MET A 649 -14.85 -11.93 4.36
C MET A 649 -14.29 -11.24 5.62
N ALA A 650 -15.10 -10.45 6.32
CA ALA A 650 -14.67 -9.78 7.54
C ALA A 650 -14.33 -10.80 8.65
N ASP A 651 -15.15 -11.84 8.81
CA ASP A 651 -14.91 -12.94 9.75
C ASP A 651 -13.62 -13.72 9.39
N PHE A 652 -13.36 -13.95 8.10
CA PHE A 652 -12.12 -14.59 7.65
C PHE A 652 -10.88 -13.72 7.90
N LEU A 653 -10.98 -12.41 7.68
CA LEU A 653 -9.91 -11.46 8.03
C LEU A 653 -9.63 -11.46 9.53
N LEU A 654 -10.68 -11.55 10.37
CA LEU A 654 -10.53 -11.72 11.81
C LEU A 654 -9.79 -13.01 12.17
N LEU A 655 -10.15 -14.15 11.55
CA LEU A 655 -9.44 -15.42 11.72
C LEU A 655 -7.96 -15.31 11.29
N MET A 656 -7.68 -14.63 10.18
CA MET A 656 -6.32 -14.37 9.72
C MET A 656 -5.54 -13.54 10.76
N CYS A 657 -6.08 -12.44 11.26
CA CYS A 657 -5.43 -11.64 12.30
C CYS A 657 -5.21 -12.46 13.58
N ALA A 658 -6.22 -13.20 14.04
CA ALA A 658 -6.15 -14.00 15.25
C ALA A 658 -5.07 -15.11 15.15
N SER A 659 -4.96 -15.77 13.99
CA SER A 659 -3.94 -16.78 13.74
C SER A 659 -2.52 -16.22 13.75
N GLN A 660 -2.30 -15.02 13.18
CA GLN A 660 -1.00 -14.35 13.29
C GLN A 660 -0.70 -13.95 14.73
N GLN A 661 -1.72 -13.51 15.49
CA GLN A 661 -1.55 -13.16 16.89
C GLN A 661 -1.21 -14.37 17.76
N TRP A 662 -1.73 -15.57 17.44
CA TRP A 662 -1.29 -16.80 18.07
C TRP A 662 0.20 -17.02 17.85
N LYS A 663 0.68 -16.91 16.59
CA LYS A 663 2.11 -17.00 16.28
C LYS A 663 2.95 -15.98 17.07
N VAL A 664 2.48 -14.75 17.21
CA VAL A 664 3.15 -13.71 18.03
C VAL A 664 3.28 -14.15 19.49
N PHE A 665 2.26 -14.78 20.08
CA PHE A 665 2.35 -15.29 21.46
C PHE A 665 3.38 -16.43 21.62
N GLU A 666 3.58 -17.25 20.59
CA GLU A 666 4.64 -18.27 20.58
C GLU A 666 6.03 -17.65 20.40
N ASP A 667 6.15 -16.66 19.51
CA ASP A 667 7.41 -15.97 19.21
C ASP A 667 7.86 -15.08 20.40
N GLU A 668 6.94 -14.52 21.19
CA GLU A 668 7.24 -13.77 22.42
C GLU A 668 7.96 -14.59 23.50
N GLN A 669 7.86 -15.91 23.46
CA GLN A 669 8.54 -16.80 24.41
C GLN A 669 10.01 -17.06 24.03
N LYS A 670 10.41 -16.73 22.79
CA LYS A 670 11.76 -16.97 22.27
C LYS A 670 12.68 -15.80 22.59
N GLU A 671 13.90 -16.10 23.04
CA GLU A 671 14.88 -15.09 23.45
C GLU A 671 15.33 -14.19 22.30
N GLU A 672 15.55 -14.74 21.11
CA GLU A 672 15.97 -13.98 19.93
C GLU A 672 14.99 -12.83 19.59
N TRP A 673 13.68 -13.09 19.71
CA TRP A 673 12.64 -12.10 19.48
C TRP A 673 12.61 -11.04 20.58
N MET A 674 12.88 -11.42 21.83
CA MET A 674 12.97 -10.47 22.94
C MET A 674 14.13 -9.48 22.75
N VAL A 675 15.29 -9.94 22.26
CA VAL A 675 16.47 -9.08 22.02
C VAL A 675 16.23 -8.13 20.84
N LEU A 676 15.80 -8.66 19.69
CA LEU A 676 15.71 -7.88 18.45
C LEU A 676 14.50 -6.94 18.42
N ALA A 677 13.32 -7.45 18.82
CA ALA A 677 12.06 -6.71 18.79
C ALA A 677 11.72 -6.05 20.15
N GLY A 678 12.42 -6.39 21.22
CA GLY A 678 12.17 -5.91 22.57
C GLY A 678 11.03 -6.65 23.27
N GLU A 679 11.01 -6.56 24.59
CA GLU A 679 9.99 -7.16 25.46
C GLU A 679 8.58 -6.62 25.18
N ASN A 680 7.58 -7.48 25.36
CA ASN A 680 6.16 -7.20 25.09
C ASN A 680 5.23 -7.54 26.26
N ARG A 681 5.71 -7.38 27.51
CA ARG A 681 4.96 -7.74 28.72
C ARG A 681 4.13 -6.56 29.23
N ASP A 682 2.88 -6.84 29.59
CA ASP A 682 1.93 -5.85 30.13
C ASP A 682 1.95 -5.85 31.66
N GLU A 683 3.10 -5.47 32.24
CA GLU A 683 3.23 -5.39 33.70
C GLU A 683 2.79 -4.02 34.22
N PRO A 684 1.88 -3.94 35.21
CA PRO A 684 1.43 -2.67 35.75
C PRO A 684 2.56 -1.83 36.37
N ASN A 685 3.61 -2.47 36.89
CA ASN A 685 4.76 -1.81 37.50
C ASN A 685 6.06 -2.30 36.83
N PRO A 686 6.42 -1.77 35.66
CA PRO A 686 7.54 -2.28 34.87
C PRO A 686 8.93 -1.93 35.46
N MET A 687 8.98 -1.11 36.52
CA MET A 687 10.22 -0.74 37.24
C MET A 687 10.49 -1.59 38.49
N LYS A 688 9.63 -2.57 38.83
CA LYS A 688 9.77 -3.32 40.10
C LYS A 688 11.12 -4.04 40.22
N ASP A 689 11.61 -4.58 39.10
CA ASP A 689 12.82 -5.40 39.06
C ASP A 689 14.02 -4.64 38.42
N ARG A 690 13.89 -3.33 38.16
CA ARG A 690 14.90 -2.54 37.45
C ARG A 690 15.22 -1.22 38.15
N PRO A 691 16.51 -0.91 38.40
CA PRO A 691 16.90 0.35 39.03
C PRO A 691 16.84 1.53 38.05
N ILE A 692 17.04 1.31 36.75
CA ILE A 692 17.13 2.35 35.73
C ILE A 692 16.13 2.06 34.61
N ASN A 693 15.41 3.09 34.17
CA ASN A 693 14.50 3.00 33.02
C ASN A 693 15.34 2.77 31.74
N PRO A 694 15.09 1.70 30.95
CA PRO A 694 15.87 1.42 29.74
C PRO A 694 15.70 2.48 28.64
N VAL A 695 14.66 3.31 28.72
CA VAL A 695 14.35 4.32 27.69
C VAL A 695 14.95 5.68 28.07
N PRO A 696 15.67 6.35 27.15
CA PRO A 696 16.22 7.68 27.39
C PRO A 696 15.13 8.74 27.58
N ASN A 697 15.43 9.80 28.32
CA ASN A 697 14.51 10.91 28.53
C ASN A 697 14.32 11.72 27.24
N PHE A 698 13.08 11.79 26.74
CA PHE A 698 12.70 12.45 25.50
C PHE A 698 11.93 13.77 25.70
N ILE A 699 11.62 14.18 26.95
CA ILE A 699 10.77 15.35 27.24
C ILE A 699 11.37 16.67 26.71
N ASN A 700 12.69 16.75 26.60
CA ASN A 700 13.40 17.95 26.13
C ASN A 700 13.42 18.10 24.59
N CYS A 701 12.77 17.21 23.84
CA CYS A 701 12.61 17.30 22.38
C CYS A 701 13.91 17.58 21.60
N ARG A 702 14.95 16.74 21.77
CA ARG A 702 16.24 16.95 21.07
C ARG A 702 16.16 16.63 19.58
N CYS A 703 15.27 15.72 19.19
CA CYS A 703 15.05 15.33 17.79
C CYS A 703 13.56 15.36 17.41
N TYR A 704 13.26 15.33 16.10
CA TYR A 704 11.88 15.29 15.61
C TYR A 704 11.10 14.07 16.11
N LEU A 705 11.78 12.93 16.30
CA LEU A 705 11.17 11.74 16.89
C LEU A 705 10.76 12.00 18.34
N ASP A 706 11.57 12.71 19.13
CA ASP A 706 11.23 13.06 20.50
C ASP A 706 10.04 14.02 20.58
N MET A 707 9.94 14.98 19.65
CA MET A 707 8.76 15.83 19.52
C MET A 707 7.49 15.01 19.23
N ALA A 708 7.57 14.04 18.32
CA ALA A 708 6.46 13.12 18.05
C ALA A 708 6.13 12.24 19.26
N LYS A 709 7.14 11.74 19.99
CA LYS A 709 6.94 10.99 21.24
C LYS A 709 6.25 11.85 22.30
N VAL A 710 6.63 13.11 22.50
CA VAL A 710 5.91 13.99 23.43
C VAL A 710 4.48 14.20 22.98
N LEU A 711 4.22 14.42 21.69
CA LEU A 711 2.87 14.54 21.15
C LEU A 711 2.01 13.31 21.49
N VAL A 712 2.53 12.12 21.24
CA VAL A 712 1.83 10.85 21.48
C VAL A 712 1.72 10.53 22.97
N PHE A 713 2.81 10.52 23.74
CA PHE A 713 2.78 10.03 25.12
C PHE A 713 2.24 11.04 26.15
N ARG A 714 2.19 12.34 25.83
CA ARG A 714 1.69 13.39 26.75
C ARG A 714 0.32 13.92 26.34
N TYR A 715 0.09 14.21 25.06
CA TYR A 715 -1.10 14.94 24.62
C TYR A 715 -2.22 14.04 24.07
N LEU A 716 -1.91 12.79 23.69
CA LEU A 716 -2.91 11.83 23.20
C LEU A 716 -4.06 11.62 24.19
N PHE A 717 -3.79 11.58 25.50
CA PHE A 717 -4.83 11.45 26.53
C PHE A 717 -6.00 12.43 26.34
N TRP A 718 -5.70 13.71 26.10
CA TRP A 718 -6.71 14.75 25.90
C TRP A 718 -7.40 14.63 24.55
N LEU A 719 -6.67 14.18 23.52
CA LEU A 719 -7.26 13.84 22.22
C LEU A 719 -8.28 12.70 22.36
N VAL A 720 -7.96 11.65 23.13
CA VAL A 720 -8.88 10.53 23.37
C VAL A 720 -10.13 11.02 24.08
N LEU A 721 -10.02 11.90 25.08
CA LEU A 721 -11.19 12.48 25.73
C LEU A 721 -12.03 13.33 24.78
N ALA A 722 -11.41 14.08 23.87
CA ALA A 722 -12.14 14.80 22.82
C ALA A 722 -12.88 13.83 21.88
N VAL A 723 -12.27 12.71 21.50
CA VAL A 723 -12.94 11.67 20.69
C VAL A 723 -14.11 11.06 21.47
N VAL A 724 -13.94 10.73 22.75
CA VAL A 724 -15.03 10.22 23.61
C VAL A 724 -16.18 11.24 23.69
N PHE A 725 -15.87 12.53 23.85
CA PHE A 725 -16.87 13.60 23.82
C PHE A 725 -17.62 13.64 22.50
N MET A 726 -16.90 13.63 21.36
CA MET A 726 -17.51 13.60 20.02
C MET A 726 -18.39 12.37 19.84
N THR A 727 -17.99 11.20 20.35
CA THR A 727 -18.82 9.99 20.26
C THR A 727 -20.09 10.08 21.10
N GLY A 728 -20.05 10.77 22.24
CA GLY A 728 -21.24 11.02 23.06
C GLY A 728 -22.13 12.14 22.52
N ALA A 729 -21.55 13.15 21.86
CA ALA A 729 -22.27 14.33 21.39
C ALA A 729 -22.90 14.16 20.00
N THR A 730 -22.31 13.36 19.12
CA THR A 730 -22.81 13.14 17.75
C THR A 730 -24.18 12.44 17.74
N ARG A 731 -24.46 11.56 18.71
CA ARG A 731 -25.74 10.85 18.84
C ARG A 731 -26.38 11.09 20.20
N VAL A 732 -27.54 11.76 20.20
CA VAL A 732 -28.41 11.86 21.37
C VAL A 732 -29.00 10.47 21.64
N SER A 733 -28.33 9.72 22.50
CA SER A 733 -28.78 8.40 22.95
C SER A 733 -28.45 8.25 24.43
N PHE A 734 -29.18 7.36 25.11
CA PHE A 734 -28.86 7.01 26.50
C PHE A 734 -27.40 6.55 26.66
N PHE A 735 -26.87 5.80 25.68
CA PHE A 735 -25.46 5.38 25.68
C PHE A 735 -24.49 6.55 25.47
N GLY A 736 -24.88 7.56 24.68
CA GLY A 736 -24.13 8.80 24.47
C GLY A 736 -23.95 9.58 25.77
N LEU A 737 -25.00 9.66 26.60
CA LEU A 737 -24.94 10.29 27.92
C LEU A 737 -23.86 9.68 28.82
N GLY A 738 -23.72 8.35 28.83
CA GLY A 738 -22.67 7.71 29.63
C GLY A 738 -21.25 8.04 29.14
N TYR A 739 -21.04 8.22 27.82
CA TYR A 739 -19.76 8.73 27.30
C TYR A 739 -19.49 10.17 27.73
N LEU A 740 -20.53 11.04 27.72
CA LEU A 740 -20.40 12.43 28.18
C LEU A 740 -20.08 12.49 29.68
N LEU A 741 -20.78 11.72 30.51
CA LEU A 741 -20.52 11.62 31.94
C LEU A 741 -19.10 11.14 32.23
N ALA A 742 -18.66 10.08 31.54
CA ALA A 742 -17.29 9.60 31.66
C ALA A 742 -16.28 10.66 31.21
N CYS A 743 -16.54 11.34 30.09
CA CYS A 743 -15.67 12.39 29.58
C CYS A 743 -15.53 13.55 30.57
N PHE A 744 -16.63 14.07 31.12
CA PHE A 744 -16.58 15.14 32.12
C PHE A 744 -15.84 14.71 33.39
N TYR A 745 -16.06 13.48 33.84
CA TYR A 745 -15.31 12.91 34.96
C TYR A 745 -13.79 12.88 34.69
N PHE A 746 -13.37 12.37 33.52
CA PHE A 746 -11.94 12.32 33.17
C PHE A 746 -11.34 13.70 32.83
N LEU A 747 -12.11 14.67 32.34
CA LEU A 747 -11.63 16.04 32.13
C LEU A 747 -11.37 16.75 33.47
N LEU A 748 -12.24 16.55 34.46
CA LEU A 748 -12.10 17.12 35.81
C LEU A 748 -10.94 16.48 36.59
N PHE A 749 -10.89 15.15 36.65
CA PHE A 749 -9.92 14.41 37.47
C PHE A 749 -8.69 13.92 36.70
N GLY A 750 -8.58 14.21 35.40
CA GLY A 750 -7.57 13.62 34.51
C GLY A 750 -6.13 13.91 34.90
N ARG A 751 -5.81 15.15 35.30
CA ARG A 751 -4.46 15.52 35.75
C ARG A 751 -4.03 14.72 36.99
N GLU A 752 -4.94 14.56 37.94
CA GLU A 752 -4.68 13.77 39.14
C GLU A 752 -4.51 12.29 38.79
N LEU A 753 -5.38 11.75 37.93
CA LEU A 753 -5.34 10.35 37.48
C LEU A 753 -4.01 9.98 36.81
N LEU A 754 -3.45 10.86 35.98
CA LEU A 754 -2.15 10.63 35.31
C LEU A 754 -1.00 10.49 36.33
N THR A 755 -1.07 11.17 37.47
CA THR A 755 -0.06 11.10 38.53
C THR A 755 -0.25 9.93 39.50
N ARG A 756 -1.45 9.35 39.59
CA ARG A 756 -1.75 8.20 40.46
C ARG A 756 -0.97 6.93 40.07
N SER A 757 -1.12 5.89 40.89
CA SER A 757 -0.53 4.57 40.62
C SER A 757 -1.09 3.97 39.32
N SER A 758 -0.31 3.14 38.64
CA SER A 758 -0.72 2.48 37.40
C SER A 758 -1.96 1.60 37.60
N ARG A 759 -2.07 0.90 38.73
CA ARG A 759 -3.21 0.01 39.04
C ARG A 759 -4.54 0.76 39.08
N SER A 760 -4.60 1.87 39.82
CA SER A 760 -5.83 2.67 39.94
C SER A 760 -6.21 3.30 38.60
N ARG A 761 -5.22 3.80 37.84
CA ARG A 761 -5.44 4.38 36.51
C ARG A 761 -5.99 3.35 35.52
N LEU A 762 -5.37 2.17 35.44
CA LEU A 762 -5.81 1.09 34.55
C LEU A 762 -7.18 0.54 34.95
N MET A 763 -7.51 0.43 36.23
CA MET A 763 -8.84 0.00 36.68
C MET A 763 -9.96 0.89 36.16
N LEU A 764 -9.77 2.21 36.26
CA LEU A 764 -10.75 3.21 35.80
C LEU A 764 -10.85 3.22 34.27
N TRP A 765 -9.71 3.08 33.59
CA TRP A 765 -9.66 3.03 32.14
C TRP A 765 -10.27 1.73 31.56
N ASP A 766 -9.99 0.59 32.20
CA ASP A 766 -10.60 -0.70 31.84
C ASP A 766 -12.14 -0.64 32.03
N CYS A 767 -12.64 0.11 33.02
CA CYS A 767 -14.08 0.35 33.19
C CYS A 767 -14.68 1.10 31.98
N LEU A 768 -13.99 2.12 31.47
CA LEU A 768 -14.40 2.85 30.27
C LEU A 768 -14.37 1.97 29.00
N ILE A 769 -13.35 1.12 28.86
CA ILE A 769 -13.26 0.15 27.75
C ILE A 769 -14.43 -0.84 27.83
N MET A 770 -14.71 -1.38 29.02
CA MET A 770 -15.84 -2.29 29.22
C MET A 770 -17.18 -1.61 28.94
N TYR A 771 -17.34 -0.34 29.31
CA TYR A 771 -18.53 0.44 28.98
C TYR A 771 -18.69 0.57 27.45
N ASN A 772 -17.65 0.96 26.72
CA ASN A 772 -17.69 1.07 25.25
C ASN A 772 -18.08 -0.27 24.59
N VAL A 773 -17.48 -1.38 25.03
CA VAL A 773 -17.82 -2.72 24.51
C VAL A 773 -19.25 -3.10 24.86
N ALA A 774 -19.72 -2.80 26.07
CA ALA A 774 -21.10 -3.03 26.45
C ALA A 774 -22.09 -2.22 25.59
N VAL A 775 -21.75 -0.98 25.22
CA VAL A 775 -22.55 -0.16 24.28
C VAL A 775 -22.62 -0.83 22.91
N ILE A 776 -21.48 -1.29 22.37
CA ILE A 776 -21.44 -1.99 21.06
C ILE A 776 -22.33 -3.25 21.08
N ILE A 777 -22.22 -4.05 22.14
CA ILE A 777 -23.01 -5.29 22.29
C ILE A 777 -24.50 -4.95 22.45
N SER A 778 -24.83 -3.95 23.25
CA SER A 778 -26.22 -3.53 23.48
C SER A 778 -26.85 -3.01 22.19
N LYS A 779 -26.11 -2.21 21.39
CA LYS A 779 -26.55 -1.77 20.07
C LYS A 779 -26.79 -2.95 19.12
N ASN A 780 -25.95 -3.99 19.18
CA ASN A 780 -26.19 -5.20 18.40
C ASN A 780 -27.44 -5.98 18.88
N MET A 781 -27.69 -6.07 20.19
CA MET A 781 -28.93 -6.71 20.70
C MET A 781 -30.17 -5.94 20.25
N LEU A 782 -30.13 -4.61 20.35
CA LEU A 782 -31.23 -3.73 19.97
C LEU A 782 -31.43 -3.66 18.45
N SER A 783 -30.47 -4.13 17.65
CA SER A 783 -30.58 -4.16 16.18
C SER A 783 -31.75 -5.01 15.68
N VAL A 784 -32.19 -6.02 16.45
CA VAL A 784 -33.36 -6.84 16.10
C VAL A 784 -34.63 -5.97 16.03
N LEU A 785 -34.78 -5.04 16.97
CA LEU A 785 -35.93 -4.14 17.04
C LEU A 785 -35.91 -3.15 15.87
N SER A 786 -34.72 -2.69 15.48
CA SER A 786 -34.53 -1.67 14.44
C SER A 786 -34.41 -2.20 13.01
N CYS A 787 -34.08 -3.48 12.81
CA CYS A 787 -33.95 -4.07 11.47
C CYS A 787 -35.17 -4.94 11.12
N VAL A 788 -35.81 -5.57 12.11
CA VAL A 788 -36.91 -6.53 11.89
C VAL A 788 -38.29 -5.90 12.11
N PHE A 789 -38.46 -5.11 13.18
CA PHE A 789 -39.78 -4.66 13.65
C PHE A 789 -40.00 -3.15 13.48
N VAL A 790 -39.39 -2.54 12.45
CA VAL A 790 -39.41 -1.07 12.26
C VAL A 790 -40.82 -0.51 12.20
N GLU A 791 -41.71 -1.10 11.39
CA GLU A 791 -43.08 -0.59 11.19
C GLU A 791 -43.90 -0.67 12.48
N GLN A 792 -43.80 -1.80 13.21
CA GLN A 792 -44.49 -1.98 14.49
C GLN A 792 -43.97 -1.00 15.55
N MET A 793 -42.66 -0.72 15.53
CA MET A 793 -42.02 0.22 16.45
C MET A 793 -42.35 1.68 16.13
N GLN A 794 -42.44 2.06 14.84
CA GLN A 794 -42.87 3.41 14.45
C GLN A 794 -44.32 3.68 14.88
N ALA A 795 -45.21 2.70 14.71
CA ALA A 795 -46.63 2.86 15.03
C ALA A 795 -46.91 2.95 16.55
N ARG A 796 -46.18 2.21 17.38
CA ARG A 796 -46.49 2.07 18.82
C ARG A 796 -45.43 2.61 19.77
N PHE A 797 -44.16 2.70 19.35
CA PHE A 797 -43.00 2.92 20.23
C PHE A 797 -41.94 3.86 19.65
N CYS A 798 -42.33 4.95 18.96
CA CYS A 798 -41.37 5.92 18.40
C CYS A 798 -40.44 6.53 19.47
N TRP A 799 -40.91 6.69 20.72
CA TRP A 799 -40.07 7.18 21.83
C TRP A 799 -38.86 6.27 22.13
N VAL A 800 -38.98 4.95 21.94
CA VAL A 800 -37.88 3.98 22.13
C VAL A 800 -36.84 4.15 21.03
N ILE A 801 -37.30 4.35 19.79
CA ILE A 801 -36.45 4.61 18.63
C ILE A 801 -35.60 5.86 18.87
N GLN A 802 -36.21 6.93 19.38
CA GLN A 802 -35.52 8.19 19.68
C GLN A 802 -34.56 8.06 20.88
N LEU A 803 -34.95 7.38 21.97
CA LEU A 803 -34.13 7.25 23.18
C LEU A 803 -32.81 6.48 22.94
N PHE A 804 -32.86 5.42 22.15
CA PHE A 804 -31.69 4.58 21.84
C PHE A 804 -31.06 4.90 20.47
N SER A 805 -31.65 5.82 19.70
CA SER A 805 -31.25 6.14 18.33
C SER A 805 -31.15 4.88 17.46
N LEU A 806 -32.27 4.15 17.38
CA LEU A 806 -32.36 2.86 16.70
C LEU A 806 -32.46 3.06 15.18
N ALA A 807 -31.46 2.62 14.44
CA ALA A 807 -31.48 2.61 12.99
C ALA A 807 -30.66 1.42 12.44
N CYS A 808 -31.19 0.73 11.43
CA CYS A 808 -30.47 -0.35 10.76
C CYS A 808 -29.50 0.22 9.71
N THR A 809 -28.22 -0.11 9.81
CA THR A 809 -27.19 0.35 8.86
C THR A 809 -26.96 -0.60 7.69
N ILE A 810 -27.51 -1.82 7.78
CA ILE A 810 -27.31 -2.87 6.76
C ILE A 810 -28.32 -2.70 5.63
N LYS A 811 -27.84 -2.75 4.40
CA LYS A 811 -28.67 -2.61 3.21
C LYS A 811 -29.60 -3.82 3.02
N GLY A 812 -30.82 -3.53 2.54
CA GLY A 812 -31.81 -4.53 2.15
C GLY A 812 -32.65 -5.12 3.29
N TYR A 813 -32.84 -4.41 4.39
CA TYR A 813 -33.87 -4.74 5.40
C TYR A 813 -35.17 -4.01 5.12
N TYR A 814 -35.09 -2.72 4.79
CA TYR A 814 -36.20 -1.89 4.37
C TYR A 814 -35.68 -0.77 3.48
N ASP A 815 -36.54 -0.21 2.64
CA ASP A 815 -36.19 0.94 1.81
C ASP A 815 -36.35 2.24 2.62
N PRO A 816 -35.27 3.03 2.81
CA PRO A 816 -35.29 4.27 3.58
C PRO A 816 -36.38 5.26 3.15
N LYS A 817 -36.63 5.29 1.83
CA LYS A 817 -37.51 6.25 1.18
C LYS A 817 -38.98 5.86 1.29
N ALA A 818 -39.29 4.58 1.51
CA ALA A 818 -40.64 4.06 1.58
C ALA A 818 -41.22 4.13 3.01
N VAL A 819 -40.36 4.08 4.04
CA VAL A 819 -40.75 3.97 5.46
C VAL A 819 -40.63 5.32 6.21
N GLY A 820 -40.49 6.42 5.47
CA GLY A 820 -40.41 7.78 6.03
C GLY A 820 -41.79 8.38 6.29
N GLY A 821 -42.38 8.08 7.45
CA GLY A 821 -43.58 8.78 7.94
C GLY A 821 -43.25 10.17 8.51
N GLN A 822 -44.20 11.12 8.40
CA GLN A 822 -44.04 12.49 8.94
C GLN A 822 -43.88 12.55 10.47
N ASP A 823 -44.34 11.54 11.21
CA ASP A 823 -44.40 11.56 12.68
C ASP A 823 -43.16 11.00 13.40
N CYS A 824 -42.28 10.25 12.70
CA CYS A 824 -41.11 9.61 13.32
C CYS A 824 -39.90 9.60 12.36
N VAL A 825 -39.02 10.60 12.50
CA VAL A 825 -37.81 10.74 11.68
C VAL A 825 -36.73 9.75 12.14
N LEU A 826 -36.33 8.84 11.25
CA LEU A 826 -35.21 7.92 11.47
C LEU A 826 -33.87 8.64 11.23
N PRO A 827 -32.88 8.54 12.14
CA PRO A 827 -31.59 9.20 11.99
C PRO A 827 -30.66 8.40 11.04
N MET A 828 -30.98 8.36 9.75
CA MET A 828 -30.40 7.43 8.75
C MET A 828 -28.97 7.74 8.29
N GLU A 829 -28.43 8.94 8.53
CA GLU A 829 -27.21 9.41 7.86
C GLU A 829 -25.87 9.12 8.57
N GLU A 830 -25.85 8.63 9.81
CA GLU A 830 -24.58 8.47 10.55
C GLU A 830 -24.54 7.15 11.35
N ALA A 831 -23.92 6.12 10.80
CA ALA A 831 -23.78 4.82 11.45
C ALA A 831 -22.97 4.93 12.77
N GLY A 832 -23.67 5.05 13.91
CA GLY A 832 -23.07 5.34 15.22
C GLY A 832 -22.05 4.31 15.72
N ILE A 833 -22.06 3.09 15.18
CA ILE A 833 -21.04 2.06 15.49
C ILE A 833 -19.64 2.45 14.99
N ILE A 834 -19.54 3.24 13.92
CA ILE A 834 -18.24 3.68 13.40
C ILE A 834 -17.53 4.53 14.44
N TRP A 835 -18.24 5.49 15.04
CA TRP A 835 -17.70 6.31 16.13
C TRP A 835 -17.36 5.48 17.36
N ASP A 836 -18.19 4.50 17.76
CA ASP A 836 -17.86 3.59 18.86
C ASP A 836 -16.57 2.79 18.59
N SER A 837 -16.35 2.34 17.35
CA SER A 837 -15.14 1.63 16.94
C SER A 837 -13.90 2.53 16.92
N ILE A 838 -14.03 3.79 16.49
CA ILE A 838 -12.96 4.78 16.54
C ILE A 838 -12.61 5.10 17.99
N CYS A 839 -13.61 5.27 18.85
CA CYS A 839 -13.43 5.47 20.28
C CYS A 839 -12.68 4.27 20.89
N PHE A 840 -13.13 3.05 20.61
CA PHE A 840 -12.49 1.82 21.07
C PHE A 840 -11.00 1.74 20.67
N PHE A 841 -10.66 2.12 19.44
CA PHE A 841 -9.27 2.21 18.98
C PHE A 841 -8.41 3.12 19.87
N PHE A 842 -8.86 4.35 20.07
CA PHE A 842 -8.11 5.32 20.87
C PHE A 842 -8.03 4.91 22.35
N LEU A 843 -9.08 4.28 22.89
CA LEU A 843 -9.06 3.74 24.26
C LEU A 843 -8.02 2.62 24.43
N LEU A 844 -7.92 1.69 23.48
CA LEU A 844 -6.91 0.63 23.49
C LEU A 844 -5.50 1.20 23.33
N LEU A 845 -5.32 2.18 22.43
CA LEU A 845 -4.04 2.83 22.20
C LEU A 845 -3.55 3.58 23.45
N GLU A 846 -4.43 4.31 24.13
CA GLU A 846 -4.08 4.99 25.38
C GLU A 846 -3.79 4.01 26.53
N ARG A 847 -4.53 2.89 26.60
CA ARG A 847 -4.22 1.81 27.55
C ARG A 847 -2.80 1.29 27.35
N ARG A 848 -2.36 1.15 26.10
CA ARG A 848 -0.99 0.75 25.74
C ARG A 848 0.04 1.79 26.15
N VAL A 849 -0.27 3.07 25.98
CA VAL A 849 0.56 4.19 26.45
C VAL A 849 0.74 4.14 27.97
N PHE A 850 -0.31 3.88 28.75
CA PHE A 850 -0.21 3.80 30.22
C PHE A 850 0.68 2.69 30.75
N LEU A 851 0.87 1.61 29.99
CA LEU A 851 1.73 0.47 30.32
C LEU A 851 3.17 0.65 29.85
N SER A 852 3.47 1.72 29.10
CA SER A 852 4.75 1.93 28.45
C SER A 852 5.81 2.57 29.36
N PHE A 853 7.09 2.22 29.14
CA PHE A 853 8.24 2.87 29.79
C PHE A 853 8.37 4.36 29.47
N TYR A 854 7.88 4.80 28.30
CA TYR A 854 7.91 6.21 27.89
C TYR A 854 6.99 7.06 28.78
N PHE A 855 5.85 6.51 29.22
CA PHE A 855 4.89 7.23 30.05
C PHE A 855 5.43 7.51 31.46
N LEU A 856 6.38 6.72 31.96
CA LEU A 856 7.02 6.98 33.25
C LEU A 856 7.77 8.32 33.29
N HIS A 857 8.41 8.71 32.18
CA HIS A 857 9.05 10.03 32.06
C HIS A 857 8.02 11.16 32.08
N VAL A 858 6.88 10.97 31.40
CA VAL A 858 5.76 11.93 31.42
C VAL A 858 5.18 12.06 32.83
N LYS A 859 5.01 10.94 33.54
CA LYS A 859 4.55 10.95 34.94
C LYS A 859 5.51 11.73 35.84
N ALA A 860 6.83 11.50 35.68
CA ALA A 860 7.83 12.23 36.45
C ALA A 860 7.81 13.74 36.14
N ASP A 861 7.64 14.13 34.88
CA ASP A 861 7.49 15.53 34.46
C ASP A 861 6.23 16.19 35.05
N LEU A 862 5.09 15.48 35.05
CA LEU A 862 3.85 15.97 35.67
C LEU A 862 3.98 16.12 37.19
N GLN A 863 4.67 15.19 37.86
CA GLN A 863 4.96 15.30 39.30
C GLN A 863 5.91 16.46 39.61
N ALA A 864 6.92 16.69 38.76
CA ALA A 864 7.80 17.84 38.87
C ALA A 864 7.02 19.16 38.66
N SER A 865 6.17 19.20 37.64
CA SER A 865 5.31 20.35 37.33
C SER A 865 4.34 20.67 38.49
N ALA A 866 3.76 19.65 39.13
CA ALA A 866 2.91 19.83 40.29
C ALA A 866 3.66 20.46 41.48
N ARG A 867 4.92 20.06 41.72
CA ARG A 867 5.77 20.65 42.76
C ARG A 867 6.23 22.08 42.43
N GLN A 868 6.33 22.43 41.15
CA GLN A 868 6.76 23.76 40.69
C GLN A 868 5.67 24.83 40.80
N ALA A 869 4.42 24.48 41.09
CA ALA A 869 3.30 25.43 41.14
C ALA A 869 3.53 26.58 42.15
N SER A 870 4.07 26.29 43.33
CA SER A 870 4.40 27.31 44.34
C SER A 870 5.48 28.28 43.87
N ARG A 871 6.56 27.76 43.27
CA ARG A 871 7.64 28.57 42.71
C ARG A 871 7.16 29.44 41.55
N GLY A 872 6.26 28.92 40.71
CA GLY A 872 5.62 29.69 39.65
C GLY A 872 4.86 30.90 40.22
N PHE A 873 4.05 30.67 41.25
CA PHE A 873 3.31 31.74 41.94
C PHE A 873 4.24 32.78 42.57
N GLU A 874 5.34 32.36 43.20
CA GLU A 874 6.35 33.29 43.74
C GLU A 874 6.98 34.17 42.66
N LEU A 875 7.33 33.60 41.50
CA LEU A 875 7.88 34.36 40.37
C LEU A 875 6.85 35.34 39.79
N PHE A 876 5.58 34.93 39.65
CA PHE A 876 4.51 35.81 39.22
C PHE A 876 4.29 36.96 40.20
N ARG A 877 4.23 36.66 41.50
CA ARG A 877 4.11 37.69 42.55
C ARG A 877 5.30 38.65 42.53
N ALA A 878 6.52 38.14 42.41
CA ALA A 878 7.72 38.97 42.30
C ALA A 878 7.68 39.88 41.07
N SER A 879 7.20 39.37 39.93
CA SER A 879 6.99 40.15 38.71
C SER A 879 5.95 41.26 38.89
N ILE A 880 4.79 40.94 39.49
CA ILE A 880 3.72 41.91 39.77
C ILE A 880 4.22 43.01 40.71
N VAL A 881 4.89 42.64 41.80
CA VAL A 881 5.45 43.60 42.75
C VAL A 881 6.50 44.49 42.09
N LYS A 882 7.37 43.93 41.25
CA LYS A 882 8.37 44.71 40.51
C LYS A 882 7.70 45.69 39.53
N SER A 883 6.66 45.26 38.82
CA SER A 883 5.88 46.12 37.94
C SER A 883 5.18 47.24 38.71
N MET A 884 4.60 46.94 39.88
CA MET A 884 3.97 47.94 40.74
C MET A 884 4.99 48.97 41.27
N ARG A 885 6.19 48.54 41.69
CA ARG A 885 7.27 49.48 42.08
C ARG A 885 7.69 50.36 40.92
N PHE A 886 7.85 49.80 39.73
CA PHE A 886 8.19 50.55 38.54
C PHE A 886 7.12 51.62 38.21
N HIS A 887 5.83 51.26 38.30
CA HIS A 887 4.75 52.23 38.14
C HIS A 887 4.77 53.32 39.22
N LYS A 888 4.95 52.95 40.49
CA LYS A 888 5.06 53.90 41.60
C LYS A 888 6.24 54.87 41.42
N GLU A 889 7.40 54.39 40.98
CA GLU A 889 8.55 55.24 40.67
C GLU A 889 8.27 56.17 39.49
N THR A 890 7.52 55.71 38.49
CA THR A 890 7.14 56.52 37.32
C THR A 890 6.12 57.59 37.70
N GLU A 891 5.13 57.26 38.53
CA GLU A 891 4.16 58.22 39.11
C GLU A 891 4.84 59.25 40.00
N GLN A 892 5.80 58.84 40.84
CA GLN A 892 6.56 59.80 41.65
C GLN A 892 7.36 60.76 40.77
N LYS A 893 7.94 60.27 39.66
CA LYS A 893 8.62 61.12 38.69
C LYS A 893 7.65 62.09 38.00
N SER A 894 6.50 61.62 37.53
CA SER A 894 5.50 62.50 36.90
C SER A 894 4.93 63.53 37.88
N LEU A 895 4.66 63.14 39.14
CA LEU A 895 4.26 64.07 40.20
C LEU A 895 5.36 65.09 40.51
N SER A 896 6.63 64.68 40.51
CA SER A 896 7.75 65.60 40.71
C SER A 896 7.93 66.56 39.52
N GLN A 897 7.68 66.11 38.29
CA GLN A 897 7.67 66.95 37.09
C GLN A 897 6.51 67.94 37.13
N LEU A 898 5.29 67.49 37.47
CA LEU A 898 4.11 68.34 37.68
C LEU A 898 4.36 69.40 38.74
N LYS A 899 4.95 69.03 39.88
CA LYS A 899 5.29 69.97 40.95
C LYS A 899 6.27 71.05 40.47
N ARG A 900 7.34 70.66 39.76
CA ARG A 900 8.31 71.61 39.19
C ARG A 900 7.67 72.54 38.16
N SER A 901 6.82 72.00 37.27
CA SER A 901 6.07 72.81 36.30
C SER A 901 5.15 73.82 36.99
N MET A 902 4.44 73.41 38.04
CA MET A 902 3.57 74.31 38.81
C MET A 902 4.36 75.39 39.56
N GLU A 903 5.51 75.05 40.12
CA GLU A 903 6.43 76.01 40.75
C GLU A 903 6.99 77.01 39.72
N HIS A 904 7.35 76.54 38.52
CA HIS A 904 7.79 77.37 37.41
C HIS A 904 6.70 78.34 36.94
N ILE A 905 5.47 77.86 36.72
CA ILE A 905 4.32 78.71 36.35
C ILE A 905 4.10 79.79 37.41
N ARG A 906 4.20 79.43 38.70
CA ARG A 906 4.04 80.38 39.80
C ARG A 906 5.17 81.42 39.85
N ALA A 907 6.40 81.02 39.54
CA ALA A 907 7.54 81.92 39.44
C ALA A 907 7.39 82.89 38.25
N LYS A 908 6.99 82.38 37.07
CA LYS A 908 6.72 83.19 35.87
C LYS A 908 5.59 84.19 36.10
N GLN A 909 4.47 83.78 36.71
CA GLN A 909 3.39 84.69 37.11
C GLN A 909 3.85 85.77 38.09
N ARG A 910 4.75 85.44 39.03
CA ARG A 910 5.34 86.44 39.93
C ARG A 910 6.24 87.42 39.16
N LYS A 911 7.09 86.95 38.26
CA LYS A 911 7.97 87.78 37.41
C LYS A 911 7.15 88.77 36.57
N HIS A 912 6.08 88.32 35.91
CA HIS A 912 5.19 89.23 35.15
C HIS A 912 4.50 90.26 36.06
N ARG A 913 4.02 89.84 37.24
CA ARG A 913 3.39 90.76 38.21
C ARG A 913 4.37 91.80 38.75
N ASP A 914 5.62 91.41 38.99
CA ASP A 914 6.65 92.31 39.51
C ASP A 914 7.21 93.21 38.39
N GLY A 915 7.26 92.75 37.14
CA GLY A 915 7.56 93.55 35.94
C GLY A 915 6.53 94.64 35.67
N GLN A 916 5.23 94.34 35.85
CA GLN A 916 4.15 95.34 35.76
C GLN A 916 4.29 96.47 36.80
N LYS A 917 4.88 96.20 37.97
CA LYS A 917 5.14 97.24 38.99
C LYS A 917 6.32 98.15 38.63
N ALA A 918 7.25 97.69 37.80
CA ALA A 918 8.41 98.47 37.37
C ALA A 918 8.08 99.41 36.19
N SER A 919 7.08 99.07 35.36
CA SER A 919 6.57 99.97 34.32
C SER A 919 5.69 101.10 34.87
N ASP A 920 5.07 100.92 36.04
CA ASP A 920 4.22 101.93 36.72
C ASP A 920 5.02 102.97 37.55
N SER A 921 6.34 102.79 37.74
CA SER A 921 7.18 103.65 38.60
C SER A 921 7.97 104.73 37.84
N GLY A 922 7.51 105.14 36.67
CA GLY A 922 8.24 106.01 35.74
C GLY A 922 7.57 107.33 35.36
N GLU A 923 6.81 107.97 36.24
CA GLU A 923 6.39 109.39 36.08
C GLU A 923 6.41 110.10 37.46
N GLU A 924 7.42 110.94 37.71
CA GLU A 924 7.47 111.90 38.84
C GLU A 924 7.10 113.31 38.35
N GLU A 925 6.12 113.92 39.03
CA GLU A 925 5.68 115.32 38.89
C GLU A 925 6.68 116.33 39.50
N SER A 926 6.53 117.61 39.13
CA SER A 926 7.12 118.79 39.84
C SER A 926 6.08 119.93 39.83
N PRO A 927 6.08 120.86 40.82
CA PRO A 927 4.97 120.98 41.77
C PRO A 927 4.41 122.42 41.94
N GLU A 928 3.29 122.60 42.68
CA GLU A 928 3.17 123.61 43.76
C GLU A 928 1.85 123.59 44.57
N ALA A 929 2.03 123.88 45.87
CA ALA A 929 1.15 124.55 46.84
C ALA A 929 -0.05 123.82 47.50
N GLY A 930 -0.10 123.90 48.85
CA GLY A 930 -1.37 124.03 49.58
C GLY A 930 -1.52 123.23 50.88
N GLU A 931 -1.24 123.88 51.99
CA GLU A 931 -1.37 123.43 53.38
C GLU A 931 -2.81 123.15 53.89
N ASN A 932 -2.86 122.26 54.89
CA ASN A 932 -3.63 122.34 56.15
C ASN A 932 -5.12 121.90 56.28
N VAL A 933 -5.27 120.75 56.95
CA VAL A 933 -5.85 120.59 58.32
C VAL A 933 -7.36 120.27 58.54
N LYS A 934 -7.55 119.22 59.37
CA LYS A 934 -8.55 118.92 60.43
C LYS A 934 -9.71 117.92 60.21
N THR A 935 -9.53 116.79 60.93
CA THR A 935 -10.46 115.99 61.77
C THR A 935 -11.62 115.20 61.15
N ALA A 936 -11.59 113.86 61.29
CA ALA A 936 -12.62 113.07 61.98
C ALA A 936 -12.31 111.55 61.99
N LYS A 937 -12.76 110.88 63.04
CA LYS A 937 -12.79 109.41 63.22
C LYS A 937 -13.46 108.69 62.03
N GLN A 938 -12.82 107.65 61.49
CA GLN A 938 -13.52 106.50 60.90
C GLN A 938 -12.74 105.19 61.14
N LYS A 939 -13.38 104.24 61.84
CA LYS A 939 -13.14 102.81 61.63
C LYS A 939 -13.53 102.47 60.18
N LYS A 940 -12.61 101.93 59.39
CA LYS A 940 -12.87 101.13 58.18
C LYS A 940 -11.80 100.04 58.13
N LYS A 941 -12.18 98.80 58.48
CA LYS A 941 -12.52 97.73 57.52
C LYS A 941 -11.31 97.36 56.66
N TRP A 942 -10.58 96.34 57.12
CA TRP A 942 -9.56 95.60 56.36
C TRP A 942 -10.21 94.66 55.34
N TRP A 943 -11.18 95.18 54.58
CA TRP A 943 -11.87 94.50 53.48
C TRP A 943 -11.81 95.41 52.23
N ARG A 944 -10.92 95.05 51.32
CA ARG A 944 -11.20 95.05 49.88
C ARG A 944 -10.69 93.73 49.28
N PRO A 945 -11.53 92.70 49.20
CA PRO A 945 -11.47 91.71 48.15
C PRO A 945 -12.19 92.24 46.91
N TRP A 946 -11.92 91.58 45.79
CA TRP A 946 -12.45 91.83 44.46
C TRP A 946 -11.78 93.03 43.74
N LEU A 947 -10.61 92.78 43.14
CA LEU A 947 -10.57 93.06 41.69
C LEU A 947 -11.69 92.21 41.11
N ASP A 948 -12.59 92.84 40.36
CA ASP A 948 -13.68 92.15 39.69
C ASP A 948 -13.12 90.89 38.99
N HIS A 949 -13.76 89.73 39.13
CA HIS A 949 -13.30 88.53 38.42
C HIS A 949 -13.20 88.82 36.92
N ALA A 950 -14.08 89.69 36.42
CA ALA A 950 -14.03 90.27 35.08
C ALA A 950 -12.78 91.13 34.83
N THR A 951 -12.34 91.99 35.75
CA THR A 951 -11.14 92.81 35.55
C THR A 951 -9.85 92.00 35.58
N VAL A 952 -9.76 90.91 36.36
CA VAL A 952 -8.59 90.00 36.31
C VAL A 952 -8.60 89.12 35.07
N LEU A 953 -9.78 88.71 34.57
CA LEU A 953 -9.88 87.99 33.31
C LEU A 953 -9.57 88.86 32.08
N HIS A 954 -9.83 90.16 32.18
CA HIS A 954 -9.60 91.13 31.10
C HIS A 954 -8.32 91.96 31.29
N SER A 955 -7.52 91.73 32.33
CA SER A 955 -6.23 92.41 32.54
C SER A 955 -5.09 91.82 31.69
N GLY A 956 -5.43 91.14 30.59
CA GLY A 956 -4.45 90.59 29.66
C GLY A 956 -3.99 91.70 28.71
N ASP A 957 -2.70 92.00 28.74
CA ASP A 957 -2.09 93.02 27.90
C ASP A 957 -0.85 92.46 27.18
N TYR A 958 -0.33 93.17 26.18
CA TYR A 958 0.71 92.63 25.28
C TYR A 958 2.00 92.17 26.00
N TYR A 959 2.34 92.73 27.16
CA TYR A 959 3.53 92.37 27.95
C TYR A 959 3.53 90.92 28.47
N LEU A 960 2.37 90.25 28.53
CA LEU A 960 2.27 88.82 28.90
C LEU A 960 2.71 87.88 27.76
N PHE A 961 2.77 88.39 26.53
CA PHE A 961 3.15 87.67 25.31
C PHE A 961 4.54 88.04 24.80
N GLU A 962 5.31 88.84 25.55
CA GLU A 962 6.72 89.06 25.21
C GLU A 962 7.47 87.73 25.23
N SER A 963 8.03 87.37 24.07
CA SER A 963 8.80 86.16 23.89
C SER A 963 10.13 86.28 24.63
N ASP A 964 10.15 85.96 25.92
CA ASP A 964 11.37 85.57 26.64
C ASP A 964 11.87 84.25 26.00
N SER A 965 12.51 84.37 24.84
CA SER A 965 12.93 83.28 23.96
C SER A 965 14.08 82.44 24.51
N GLU A 966 14.63 82.80 25.68
CA GLU A 966 15.69 82.03 26.35
C GLU A 966 15.15 80.85 27.20
N GLU A 967 13.86 80.84 27.58
CA GLU A 967 13.30 79.77 28.44
C GLU A 967 12.56 78.65 27.67
N GLU A 968 12.15 78.86 26.41
CA GLU A 968 11.43 77.83 25.63
C GLU A 968 12.36 76.70 25.12
N ASP A 969 13.67 76.96 24.97
CA ASP A 969 14.64 75.97 24.51
C ASP A 969 15.00 74.90 25.57
N GLU A 970 14.81 75.18 26.86
CA GLU A 970 15.07 74.19 27.92
C GLU A 970 13.93 73.18 28.11
N LEU A 971 12.69 73.52 27.73
CA LEU A 971 11.52 72.63 27.86
C LEU A 971 11.24 71.77 26.61
N GLN A 972 11.69 72.19 25.41
CA GLN A 972 11.47 71.41 24.18
C GLN A 972 12.40 70.20 24.01
N SER A 973 13.42 70.03 24.85
CA SER A 973 14.38 68.92 24.72
C SER A 973 13.92 67.59 25.37
N GLU A 974 12.71 67.52 25.94
CA GLU A 974 12.12 66.28 26.47
C GLU A 974 10.75 65.87 25.88
N GLU A 975 10.41 66.29 24.66
CA GLU A 975 9.18 65.80 24.00
C GLU A 975 9.42 64.57 23.10
N GLN A 976 8.79 63.45 23.52
CA GLN A 976 8.46 62.22 22.80
C GLN A 976 9.55 61.50 21.98
N LYS A 977 10.26 60.57 22.65
CA LYS A 977 10.61 59.31 21.96
C LYS A 977 9.32 58.56 21.65
N PRO A 978 9.11 58.06 20.41
CA PRO A 978 7.99 57.19 20.13
C PRO A 978 8.08 55.96 21.06
N PRO A 979 6.96 55.47 21.60
CA PRO A 979 6.98 54.34 22.51
C PRO A 979 7.67 53.16 21.82
N LYS A 980 8.62 52.52 22.50
CA LYS A 980 9.21 51.27 22.02
C LYS A 980 8.07 50.27 21.82
N GLN A 981 7.89 49.79 20.59
CA GLN A 981 6.91 48.75 20.30
C GLN A 981 7.09 47.59 21.28
N SER A 982 6.02 47.27 22.02
CA SER A 982 5.99 46.13 22.92
C SER A 982 6.19 44.85 22.10
N ALA A 983 6.86 43.85 22.68
CA ALA A 983 7.07 42.55 22.04
C ALA A 983 5.73 41.91 21.58
N PHE A 984 4.64 42.24 22.25
CA PHE A 984 3.29 41.78 21.90
C PHE A 984 2.74 42.45 20.64
N GLN A 985 3.01 43.74 20.45
CA GLN A 985 2.64 44.48 19.24
C GLN A 985 3.40 43.97 18.02
N LEU A 986 4.67 43.60 18.20
CA LEU A 986 5.51 43.02 17.17
C LEU A 986 5.09 41.57 16.82
N ALA A 987 4.65 40.81 17.82
CA ALA A 987 4.07 39.48 17.60
C ALA A 987 2.73 39.55 16.86
N TYR A 988 1.87 40.49 17.21
CA TYR A 988 0.59 40.74 16.52
C TYR A 988 0.82 41.17 15.06
N GLN A 989 1.75 42.10 14.83
CA GLN A 989 2.09 42.56 13.48
C GLN A 989 2.75 41.45 12.63
N ALA A 990 3.56 40.59 13.25
CA ALA A 990 4.13 39.40 12.60
C ALA A 990 3.07 38.34 12.26
N TRP A 991 2.00 38.27 13.04
CA TRP A 991 0.88 37.35 12.83
C TRP A 991 -0.07 37.83 11.72
N VAL A 992 -0.37 39.14 11.66
CA VAL A 992 -1.28 39.73 10.66
C VAL A 992 -0.62 39.89 9.28
N SER A 993 0.70 40.14 9.23
CA SER A 993 1.41 40.37 7.96
C SER A 993 2.29 39.18 7.56
N ASN A 994 3.52 39.10 8.07
CA ASN A 994 4.44 37.97 7.97
C ASN A 994 5.64 38.23 8.90
N ALA A 995 6.12 37.20 9.61
CA ALA A 995 7.26 37.34 10.54
C ALA A 995 8.53 37.91 9.88
N LYS A 996 8.74 37.60 8.59
CA LYS A 996 9.93 38.08 7.84
C LYS A 996 9.87 39.58 7.53
N MET A 997 8.68 40.13 7.29
CA MET A 997 8.50 41.57 7.07
C MET A 997 8.61 42.35 8.37
N ALA A 998 7.98 41.86 9.44
CA ALA A 998 8.07 42.49 10.78
C ALA A 998 9.51 42.57 11.30
N LEU A 999 10.33 41.55 11.04
CA LEU A 999 11.76 41.57 11.38
C LEU A 999 12.56 42.57 10.54
N LYS A 1000 12.24 42.71 9.25
CA LYS A 1000 12.93 43.63 8.32
C LYS A 1000 12.65 45.08 8.68
N ASP A 1001 11.42 45.40 9.08
CA ASP A 1001 11.06 46.74 9.58
C ASP A 1001 11.69 47.05 10.94
N ARG A 1002 11.77 46.07 11.84
CA ARG A 1002 12.52 46.23 13.10
C ARG A 1002 14.01 46.52 12.86
N GLN A 1003 14.63 45.86 11.89
CA GLN A 1003 16.03 46.10 11.53
C GLN A 1003 16.24 47.50 10.97
N ARG A 1004 15.37 47.95 10.04
CA ARG A 1004 15.41 49.33 9.51
C ARG A 1004 15.20 50.38 10.59
N HIS A 1005 14.34 50.11 11.57
CA HIS A 1005 14.11 51.01 12.70
C HIS A 1005 15.31 51.03 13.67
N GLN A 1006 15.95 49.88 13.92
CA GLN A 1006 17.22 49.82 14.66
C GLN A 1006 18.38 50.52 13.94
N GLU A 1007 18.42 50.49 12.61
CA GLU A 1007 19.39 51.22 11.80
C GLU A 1007 19.17 52.74 11.89
N ARG A 1008 17.91 53.21 11.83
CA ARG A 1008 17.57 54.62 12.08
C ARG A 1008 17.93 55.06 13.51
N CYS A 1009 17.67 54.21 14.51
CA CYS A 1009 18.07 54.50 15.90
C CYS A 1009 19.60 54.46 16.10
N ARG A 1010 20.35 53.66 15.33
CA ARG A 1010 21.82 53.68 15.37
C ARG A 1010 22.39 54.91 14.69
N ALA A 1011 21.78 55.37 13.59
CA ALA A 1011 22.15 56.59 12.90
C ALA A 1011 21.96 57.84 13.78
N SER A 1012 20.92 57.89 14.61
CA SER A 1012 20.70 59.03 15.53
C SER A 1012 21.62 59.05 16.76
N ILE A 1013 22.32 57.96 17.07
CA ILE A 1013 23.29 57.87 18.18
C ILE A 1013 24.71 58.25 17.74
N ALA A 1014 24.96 58.35 16.43
CA ALA A 1014 26.28 58.59 15.84
C ALA A 1014 26.97 59.92 16.22
N PRO A 1015 26.30 61.05 16.55
CA PRO A 1015 27.03 62.26 16.93
C PRO A 1015 27.61 62.22 18.37
N ARG A 1016 27.16 61.32 19.25
CA ARG A 1016 27.59 61.29 20.66
C ARG A 1016 28.71 60.28 20.97
N SER A 1017 29.10 59.42 20.03
CA SER A 1017 30.18 58.44 20.23
C SER A 1017 31.60 58.95 19.93
N GLN A 1018 31.78 60.13 19.33
CA GLN A 1018 33.12 60.68 19.08
C GLN A 1018 33.79 61.30 20.33
N ALA A 1019 33.03 61.70 21.36
CA ALA A 1019 33.61 62.28 22.59
C ALA A 1019 34.02 61.25 23.66
N MET A 1020 33.44 60.04 23.68
CA MET A 1020 33.80 58.98 24.65
C MET A 1020 34.86 57.96 24.12
N GLY A 1021 35.21 58.03 22.84
CA GLY A 1021 36.31 57.21 22.27
C GLY A 1021 37.71 57.63 22.72
N SER A 1022 37.91 58.88 23.13
CA SER A 1022 39.22 59.42 23.51
C SER A 1022 39.67 58.99 24.93
N LYS A 1023 38.75 58.89 25.90
CA LYS A 1023 39.08 58.45 27.28
C LYS A 1023 39.25 56.93 27.45
N ARG A 1024 38.67 56.10 26.58
CA ARG A 1024 38.77 54.63 26.67
C ARG A 1024 40.07 54.08 26.06
N ASN A 1025 40.64 54.75 25.07
CA ASN A 1025 41.90 54.36 24.43
C ASN A 1025 43.16 54.67 25.28
N SER A 1026 43.10 55.63 26.22
CA SER A 1026 44.23 55.94 27.12
C SER A 1026 44.36 54.92 28.27
N ILE A 1027 43.24 54.37 28.76
CA ILE A 1027 43.20 53.36 29.84
C ILE A 1027 43.61 51.98 29.30
N LEU A 1028 43.16 51.61 28.09
CA LEU A 1028 43.50 50.33 27.47
C LEU A 1028 44.99 50.22 27.09
N ARG A 1029 45.63 51.33 26.69
CA ARG A 1029 47.09 51.37 26.43
C ARG A 1029 47.93 51.20 27.71
N ARG A 1030 47.51 51.72 28.87
CA ARG A 1030 48.20 51.51 30.17
C ARG A 1030 48.08 50.06 30.68
N VAL A 1031 46.95 49.40 30.45
CA VAL A 1031 46.73 48.01 30.90
C VAL A 1031 47.47 46.99 30.02
N LEU A 1032 47.54 47.22 28.70
CA LEU A 1032 48.27 46.36 27.77
C LEU A 1032 49.81 46.44 27.94
N TYR A 1033 50.35 47.59 28.34
CA TYR A 1033 51.78 47.75 28.65
C TYR A 1033 52.20 47.00 29.93
N ARG A 1034 51.33 46.92 30.94
CA ARG A 1034 51.56 46.13 32.18
C ARG A 1034 51.47 44.61 31.96
N LYS A 1035 50.60 44.14 31.05
CA LYS A 1035 50.42 42.71 30.76
C LYS A 1035 51.54 42.11 29.88
N ARG A 1036 52.18 42.89 29.00
CA ARG A 1036 53.34 42.44 28.21
C ARG A 1036 54.63 42.29 29.03
N ARG A 1037 54.77 42.99 30.18
CA ARG A 1037 55.94 42.86 31.08
C ARG A 1037 55.90 41.62 31.98
N LYS A 1038 54.70 41.09 32.31
CA LYS A 1038 54.53 39.91 33.18
C LYS A 1038 54.63 38.55 32.45
N LYS A 1039 54.44 38.54 31.11
CA LYS A 1039 54.47 37.30 30.29
C LYS A 1039 55.85 36.95 29.74
N ARG A 1040 56.91 37.70 30.09
CA ARG A 1040 58.31 37.43 29.69
C ARG A 1040 59.15 36.79 30.81
N ILE A 1041 58.56 36.43 31.96
CA ILE A 1041 59.31 35.93 33.14
C ILE A 1041 59.05 34.46 33.49
N GLN A 1042 58.05 33.78 32.92
CA GLN A 1042 57.79 32.37 33.23
C GLN A 1042 57.51 31.55 31.97
N GLY A 1043 58.60 31.21 31.28
CA GLY A 1043 58.70 30.04 30.42
C GLY A 1043 59.87 29.22 30.92
N GLY A 1044 59.64 27.95 31.23
CA GLY A 1044 60.68 26.99 31.57
C GLY A 1044 60.12 25.71 32.20
N VAL A 1045 60.61 24.56 31.71
CA VAL A 1045 60.55 23.20 32.32
C VAL A 1045 59.40 22.27 31.85
N THR A 1046 59.65 21.63 30.70
CA THR A 1046 59.71 20.16 30.43
C THR A 1046 58.69 19.14 30.98
N SER A 1047 58.15 18.36 30.03
CA SER A 1047 58.21 16.88 29.91
C SER A 1047 57.35 15.93 30.78
N CYS A 1048 56.99 14.81 30.12
CA CYS A 1048 56.74 13.44 30.60
C CYS A 1048 55.31 12.89 30.73
N ARG A 1049 55.07 11.86 29.90
CA ARG A 1049 54.51 10.51 30.19
C ARG A 1049 53.16 10.39 30.93
N GLY A 1050 52.20 9.77 30.23
CA GLY A 1050 51.87 8.36 30.43
C GLY A 1050 50.91 7.98 31.58
N SER A 1051 49.91 7.20 31.18
CA SER A 1051 49.45 5.95 31.83
C SER A 1051 48.24 5.95 32.77
N TRP A 1052 47.17 5.31 32.26
CA TRP A 1052 46.33 4.25 32.85
C TRP A 1052 45.46 4.47 34.11
N MET A 1053 44.17 4.14 33.91
CA MET A 1053 43.17 3.50 34.80
C MET A 1053 42.80 4.13 36.15
N SER A 1054 41.52 4.52 36.26
CA SER A 1054 40.51 3.90 37.15
C SER A 1054 39.11 4.22 36.64
#